data_AF-A0A1H9KLP1-F1
#
_entry.id   AF-A0A1H9KLP1-F1
#
_cell.length_a   1.000
_cell.length_b   1.000
_cell.length_c   1.000
_cell.angle_alpha   90.00
_cell.angle_beta   90.00
_cell.angle_gamma   90.00
#
_symmetry.space_group_name_H-M   'P 1'
#
loop_
_entity.id
_entity.type
_entity.pdbx_description
1 polymer ?
#
loop_
_entity_poly.entity_id
_entity_poly.type
_entity_poly.pdbx_seq_one_letter_code
_entity_poly.pdbx_strand_id
1 'polypeptide(L)'
;MIPSDSLRHEILEYSLNKYNTKPIYPWTLLPEYAVLRHESSLKWYALFMNVDGQRLGLTPGRIYDVIDLRCREEDISSYLGKRGFLPAYHMSKKDWITILLDGSVDLEKIIELLDISFEITRDHKDLSSSSDYKSLGKEDVFFKANSLNNNSGYSHNYFNKSFDTNNNSKYNKAFDINNNSKYVKSFYSDNNYEHNISKDIDIPAKVTFTGTYKDQPLSFGGRRRADESLPPKIAQMKELYNVLDSKPGADGYYFYKQGKFMEDYEEPYDFHGRFTRYFPTYHVMNNDQLQGYFDFRRRFRNGEIDAYSLSGSSIISLSFIYVYLYEILCNIGISDPEEGFRKLLYIDEVFGDKDPSMHEYIQDWLKDYVVYYNLPESLIDGVYDKSFDDSLSTILTYENYIRDVKGDKINSSSENIINDNKTSKDPAFELSEDDVHKIFEAIDALSSYSLKGSLFYKKNPKDMEEITVRAYRNVSLFYQEHNKPMLLEKCFGAKGVYPYHMFRKAIFYDHIHYEDYEYVFSDARIYRCRDGHWSLETFYKADSKSSDLGAICKEIDRICRRKFSFGHPLQQKLNLPLIIQAISDAADTYIKEKEEAAKPKIHIDFGKLSGIRKDAAYTRDQLITEEEMSDEDEFMKFEDEVLASNITESVSNKSVALSDSKLQIGVDDIDIREVISNDNISNDKTVSNDQPSGNLLISEHQMNIVNLLLAGGNVIEYAASNHLMLAIEIDAINEALYDEIGDTVIEFDGDTPELVEDYIYDIKQILGIR
;
A
#
# COMPACT_ATOMS: atom_id res chain seq x y z
N MET A 1 1.54 -38.57 -12.50
CA MET A 1 2.67 -39.16 -13.25
C MET A 1 2.75 -38.44 -14.58
N ILE A 2 3.89 -37.82 -14.89
CA ILE A 2 4.07 -37.08 -16.15
C ILE A 2 4.19 -38.10 -17.30
N PRO A 3 3.49 -37.94 -18.44
CA PRO A 3 3.67 -38.79 -19.61
C PRO A 3 5.10 -38.69 -20.15
N SER A 4 5.69 -39.81 -20.57
CA SER A 4 7.03 -39.83 -21.20
C SER A 4 7.11 -38.96 -22.45
N ASP A 5 5.99 -38.83 -23.17
CA ASP A 5 5.93 -38.20 -24.50
C ASP A 5 5.40 -36.75 -24.38
N SER A 6 5.78 -36.04 -23.31
CA SER A 6 5.33 -34.67 -23.02
C SER A 6 6.48 -33.66 -23.06
N LEU A 7 6.21 -32.44 -23.56
CA LEU A 7 7.18 -31.35 -23.58
C LEU A 7 7.82 -31.11 -22.20
N ARG A 8 7.02 -31.20 -21.12
CA ARG A 8 7.53 -31.14 -19.75
C ARG A 8 8.62 -32.19 -19.47
N HIS A 9 8.43 -33.43 -19.91
CA HIS A 9 9.43 -34.48 -19.73
C HIS A 9 10.72 -34.18 -20.50
N GLU A 10 10.60 -33.78 -21.77
CA GLU A 10 11.73 -33.44 -22.64
C GLU A 10 12.56 -32.27 -22.07
N ILE A 11 11.91 -31.22 -21.55
CA ILE A 11 12.58 -30.07 -20.93
C ILE A 11 13.29 -30.47 -19.62
N LEU A 12 12.68 -31.35 -18.82
CA LEU A 12 13.28 -31.86 -17.57
C LEU A 12 14.48 -32.79 -17.85
N GLU A 13 14.41 -33.64 -18.87
CA GLU A 13 15.53 -34.44 -19.34
C GLU A 13 16.67 -33.56 -19.87
N TYR A 14 16.34 -32.54 -20.68
CA TYR A 14 17.32 -31.56 -21.16
C TYR A 14 18.03 -30.85 -20.01
N SER A 15 17.28 -30.39 -19.00
CA SER A 15 17.85 -29.76 -17.80
C SER A 15 18.78 -30.69 -17.03
N LEU A 16 18.40 -31.95 -16.88
CA LEU A 16 19.24 -32.94 -16.21
C LEU A 16 20.53 -33.21 -17.00
N ASN A 17 20.43 -33.37 -18.32
CA ASN A 17 21.57 -33.71 -19.17
C ASN A 17 22.54 -32.55 -19.39
N LYS A 18 22.05 -31.30 -19.45
CA LYS A 18 22.87 -30.10 -19.72
C LYS A 18 23.32 -29.36 -18.47
N TYR A 19 22.45 -29.22 -17.48
CA TYR A 19 22.71 -28.44 -16.25
C TYR A 19 22.96 -29.29 -15.02
N ASN A 20 22.93 -30.63 -15.15
CA ASN A 20 22.93 -31.57 -14.03
C ASN A 20 21.82 -31.29 -12.98
N THR A 21 20.80 -30.51 -13.36
CA THR A 21 19.79 -30.00 -12.42
C THR A 21 18.55 -30.89 -12.46
N LYS A 22 18.21 -31.45 -11.30
CA LYS A 22 17.00 -32.26 -11.09
C LYS A 22 15.83 -31.37 -10.67
N PRO A 23 14.58 -31.67 -11.08
CA PRO A 23 13.41 -30.99 -10.57
C PRO A 23 13.22 -31.23 -9.07
N ILE A 24 12.91 -30.16 -8.35
CA ILE A 24 12.52 -30.18 -6.94
C ILE A 24 11.02 -29.89 -6.88
N TYR A 25 10.30 -30.57 -6.00
CA TYR A 25 8.85 -30.39 -5.80
C TYR A 25 8.61 -29.82 -4.40
N PRO A 26 8.78 -28.50 -4.19
CA PRO A 26 8.77 -27.92 -2.84
C PRO A 26 7.38 -27.87 -2.19
N TRP A 27 6.30 -28.00 -2.97
CA TRP A 27 4.93 -27.88 -2.48
C TRP A 27 4.25 -29.24 -2.31
N THR A 28 4.13 -29.71 -1.06
CA THR A 28 3.46 -30.98 -0.73
C THR A 28 1.99 -31.04 -1.18
N LEU A 29 1.29 -29.91 -1.18
CA LEU A 29 -0.12 -29.80 -1.62
C LEU A 29 -0.28 -29.63 -3.14
N LEU A 30 0.81 -29.37 -3.87
CA LEU A 30 0.83 -29.21 -5.33
C LEU A 30 1.93 -30.11 -5.92
N PRO A 31 1.81 -31.44 -5.81
CA PRO A 31 2.87 -32.40 -6.17
C PRO A 31 3.21 -32.45 -7.67
N GLU A 32 2.46 -31.74 -8.51
CA GLU A 32 2.76 -31.58 -9.93
C GLU A 32 3.57 -30.30 -10.24
N TYR A 33 3.81 -29.43 -9.26
CA TYR A 33 4.56 -28.19 -9.45
C TYR A 33 6.04 -28.45 -9.18
N ALA A 34 6.90 -28.11 -10.15
CA ALA A 34 8.34 -28.45 -10.11
C ALA A 34 9.21 -27.22 -10.36
N VAL A 35 10.31 -27.10 -9.62
CA VAL A 35 11.29 -26.02 -9.72
C VAL A 35 12.62 -26.56 -10.25
N LEU A 36 13.24 -25.80 -11.15
CA LEU A 36 14.66 -25.94 -11.48
C LEU A 36 15.43 -24.74 -10.90
N ARG A 37 16.51 -25.01 -10.17
CA ARG A 37 17.36 -24.01 -9.51
C ARG A 37 18.83 -24.40 -9.58
N HIS A 38 19.71 -23.40 -9.54
CA HIS A 38 21.15 -23.61 -9.41
C HIS A 38 21.48 -24.29 -8.08
N GLU A 39 22.39 -25.27 -8.09
CA GLU A 39 22.80 -25.99 -6.87
C GLU A 39 23.64 -25.11 -5.93
N SER A 40 24.48 -24.22 -6.48
CA SER A 40 25.37 -23.33 -5.74
C SER A 40 24.65 -22.15 -5.07
N SER A 41 23.77 -21.46 -5.81
CA SER A 41 23.13 -20.21 -5.37
C SER A 41 21.66 -20.37 -4.93
N LEU A 42 21.10 -21.57 -5.12
CA LEU A 42 19.68 -21.90 -4.91
C LEU A 42 18.69 -21.04 -5.73
N LYS A 43 19.17 -20.18 -6.64
CA LYS A 43 18.34 -19.30 -7.50
C LYS A 43 17.56 -20.10 -8.52
N TRP A 44 16.25 -19.85 -8.59
CA TRP A 44 15.36 -20.51 -9.53
C TRP A 44 15.54 -19.95 -10.94
N TYR A 45 15.45 -20.83 -11.94
CA TYR A 45 15.49 -20.47 -13.35
C TYR A 45 14.36 -21.11 -14.18
N ALA A 46 13.60 -22.05 -13.60
CA ALA A 46 12.33 -22.48 -14.18
C ALA A 46 11.34 -22.94 -13.12
N LEU A 47 10.05 -22.73 -13.38
CA LEU A 47 8.94 -23.20 -12.55
C LEU A 47 7.85 -23.83 -13.44
N PHE A 48 7.61 -25.13 -13.29
CA PHE A 48 6.52 -25.85 -13.96
C PHE A 48 5.27 -25.86 -13.09
N MET A 49 4.11 -25.62 -13.70
CA MET A 49 2.82 -25.54 -13.00
C MET A 49 1.69 -26.16 -13.82
N ASN A 50 0.62 -26.57 -13.12
CA ASN A 50 -0.65 -26.97 -13.71
C ASN A 50 -1.72 -25.98 -13.25
N VAL A 51 -2.28 -25.20 -14.18
CA VAL A 51 -3.07 -23.99 -13.87
C VAL A 51 -4.39 -24.01 -14.63
N ASP A 52 -5.49 -23.63 -13.97
CA ASP A 52 -6.78 -23.46 -14.64
C ASP A 52 -6.73 -22.29 -15.63
N GLY A 53 -7.25 -22.51 -16.85
CA GLY A 53 -7.28 -21.52 -17.91
C GLY A 53 -7.89 -20.18 -17.49
N GLN A 54 -8.87 -20.16 -16.59
CA GLN A 54 -9.45 -18.91 -16.06
C GLN A 54 -8.38 -17.97 -15.47
N ARG A 55 -7.36 -18.53 -14.80
CA ARG A 55 -6.27 -17.75 -14.18
C ARG A 55 -5.21 -17.27 -15.18
N LEU A 56 -5.17 -17.89 -16.36
CA LEU A 56 -4.27 -17.56 -17.48
C LEU A 56 -4.95 -16.69 -18.56
N GLY A 57 -6.23 -16.33 -18.40
CA GLY A 57 -7.01 -15.65 -19.44
C GLY A 57 -7.43 -16.56 -20.60
N LEU A 58 -7.40 -17.88 -20.39
CA LEU A 58 -7.77 -18.95 -21.33
C LEU A 58 -9.10 -19.59 -20.92
N THR A 59 -9.49 -20.67 -21.61
CA THR A 59 -10.76 -21.39 -21.39
C THR A 59 -10.90 -21.87 -19.93
N PRO A 60 -11.89 -21.36 -19.16
CA PRO A 60 -12.11 -21.78 -17.77
C PRO A 60 -12.41 -23.27 -17.64
N GLY A 61 -11.94 -23.90 -16.55
CA GLY A 61 -12.19 -25.32 -16.28
C GLY A 61 -11.31 -26.30 -17.08
N ARG A 62 -10.43 -25.79 -17.94
CA ARG A 62 -9.35 -26.58 -18.56
C ARG A 62 -8.04 -26.30 -17.83
N ILE A 63 -7.38 -27.34 -17.36
CA ILE A 63 -6.02 -27.24 -16.82
C ILE A 63 -5.01 -27.18 -17.97
N TYR A 64 -4.07 -26.25 -17.87
CA TYR A 64 -2.93 -26.07 -18.76
C TYR A 64 -1.64 -26.40 -18.03
N ASP A 65 -0.74 -27.10 -18.71
CA ASP A 65 0.66 -27.29 -18.28
C ASP A 65 1.48 -26.09 -18.78
N VAL A 66 2.22 -25.44 -17.88
CA VAL A 66 2.99 -24.22 -18.17
C VAL A 66 4.36 -24.25 -17.52
N ILE A 67 5.28 -23.48 -18.10
CA ILE A 67 6.61 -23.19 -17.53
C ILE A 67 6.81 -21.67 -17.42
N ASP A 68 7.18 -21.19 -16.24
CA ASP A 68 7.66 -19.83 -16.01
C ASP A 68 9.19 -19.82 -16.12
N LEU A 69 9.71 -18.94 -16.98
CA LEU A 69 11.14 -18.76 -17.24
C LEU A 69 11.55 -17.31 -17.03
N ARG A 70 12.78 -17.09 -16.55
CA ARG A 70 13.35 -15.75 -16.37
C ARG A 70 13.86 -15.20 -17.71
N CYS A 71 13.60 -13.93 -17.95
CA CYS A 71 13.93 -13.23 -19.20
C CYS A 71 14.38 -11.80 -18.89
N ARG A 72 15.00 -11.11 -19.86
CA ARG A 72 15.33 -9.69 -19.70
C ARG A 72 14.07 -8.85 -19.91
N GLU A 73 13.95 -7.76 -19.15
CA GLU A 73 12.79 -6.85 -19.23
C GLU A 73 12.59 -6.29 -20.66
N GLU A 74 13.68 -6.05 -21.39
CA GLU A 74 13.68 -5.64 -22.81
C GLU A 74 13.05 -6.71 -23.73
N ASP A 75 13.33 -7.99 -23.50
CA ASP A 75 12.94 -9.10 -24.37
C ASP A 75 11.48 -9.54 -24.19
N ILE A 76 10.92 -9.42 -22.98
CA ILE A 76 9.53 -9.84 -22.64
C ILE A 76 8.52 -9.17 -23.57
N SER A 77 8.71 -7.88 -23.86
CA SER A 77 7.86 -7.11 -24.77
C SER A 77 7.77 -7.70 -26.19
N SER A 78 8.81 -8.41 -26.62
CA SER A 78 8.88 -9.06 -27.93
C SER A 78 8.16 -10.42 -27.97
N TYR A 79 7.92 -11.04 -26.81
CA TYR A 79 7.26 -12.34 -26.70
C TYR A 79 5.76 -12.22 -26.41
N LEU A 80 5.36 -11.24 -25.58
CA LEU A 80 3.95 -11.01 -25.28
C LEU A 80 3.14 -10.69 -26.55
N GLY A 81 2.00 -11.37 -26.72
CA GLY A 81 1.18 -11.29 -27.92
C GLY A 81 1.50 -12.35 -28.99
N LYS A 82 2.61 -13.09 -28.87
CA LYS A 82 2.83 -14.33 -29.63
C LYS A 82 2.03 -15.48 -29.02
N ARG A 83 1.56 -16.41 -29.87
CA ARG A 83 0.83 -17.60 -29.42
C ARG A 83 1.69 -18.42 -28.46
N GLY A 84 1.10 -18.85 -27.35
CA GLY A 84 1.77 -19.68 -26.34
C GLY A 84 2.58 -18.92 -25.28
N PHE A 85 2.75 -17.61 -25.43
CA PHE A 85 3.44 -16.75 -24.46
C PHE A 85 2.44 -15.88 -23.69
N LEU A 86 2.53 -15.88 -22.36
CA LEU A 86 1.66 -15.16 -21.45
C LEU A 86 2.48 -14.34 -20.43
N PRO A 87 1.90 -13.26 -19.85
CA PRO A 87 2.51 -12.60 -18.70
C PRO A 87 2.70 -13.59 -17.54
N ALA A 88 3.81 -13.44 -16.80
CA ALA A 88 4.17 -14.30 -15.68
C ALA A 88 3.01 -14.59 -14.69
N TYR A 89 2.93 -15.84 -14.24
CA TYR A 89 1.90 -16.35 -13.34
C TYR A 89 2.55 -16.73 -11.99
N HIS A 90 2.11 -16.10 -10.90
CA HIS A 90 2.78 -16.04 -9.59
C HIS A 90 4.20 -15.41 -9.58
N MET A 91 4.94 -15.38 -10.69
CA MET A 91 6.25 -14.72 -10.79
C MET A 91 6.17 -13.24 -11.22
N SER A 92 7.29 -12.52 -11.09
CA SER A 92 7.40 -11.10 -11.44
C SER A 92 7.29 -10.87 -12.95
N LYS A 93 6.28 -10.11 -13.37
CA LYS A 93 6.02 -9.76 -14.79
C LYS A 93 7.07 -8.85 -15.43
N LYS A 94 8.07 -8.38 -14.68
CA LYS A 94 9.18 -7.55 -15.19
C LYS A 94 10.34 -8.38 -15.75
N ASP A 95 10.52 -9.58 -15.22
CA ASP A 95 11.69 -10.42 -15.50
C ASP A 95 11.35 -11.91 -15.66
N TRP A 96 10.07 -12.29 -15.66
CA TRP A 96 9.59 -13.64 -15.95
C TRP A 96 8.53 -13.65 -17.05
N ILE A 97 8.39 -14.80 -17.71
CA ILE A 97 7.37 -15.07 -18.73
C ILE A 97 6.81 -16.49 -18.59
N THR A 98 5.49 -16.64 -18.74
CA THR A 98 4.81 -17.93 -18.72
C THR A 98 4.69 -18.47 -20.15
N ILE A 99 5.04 -19.73 -20.37
CA ILE A 99 4.95 -20.41 -21.66
C ILE A 99 4.04 -21.64 -21.54
N LEU A 100 3.09 -21.79 -22.47
CA LEU A 100 2.21 -22.96 -22.54
C LEU A 100 2.95 -24.19 -23.09
N LEU A 101 2.91 -25.30 -22.36
CA LEU A 101 3.44 -26.60 -22.79
C LEU A 101 2.42 -27.43 -23.58
N ASP A 102 1.56 -26.77 -24.37
CA ASP A 102 0.50 -27.38 -25.18
C ASP A 102 0.87 -27.56 -26.67
N GLY A 103 2.14 -27.37 -27.02
CA GLY A 103 2.64 -27.40 -28.40
C GLY A 103 2.37 -26.12 -29.19
N SER A 104 1.96 -25.02 -28.55
CA SER A 104 1.84 -23.71 -29.21
C SER A 104 3.17 -22.96 -29.37
N VAL A 105 4.23 -23.40 -28.69
CA VAL A 105 5.62 -22.95 -28.85
C VAL A 105 6.49 -24.18 -29.13
N ASP A 106 7.37 -24.09 -30.13
CA ASP A 106 8.27 -25.18 -30.50
C ASP A 106 9.30 -25.47 -29.39
N LEU A 107 9.59 -26.75 -29.13
CA LEU A 107 10.53 -27.20 -28.09
C LEU A 107 11.88 -26.48 -28.18
N GLU A 108 12.43 -26.34 -29.39
CA GLU A 108 13.71 -25.65 -29.63
C GLU A 108 13.71 -24.22 -29.05
N LYS A 109 12.58 -23.50 -29.16
CA LYS A 109 12.45 -22.14 -28.63
C LYS A 109 12.25 -22.11 -27.12
N ILE A 110 11.58 -23.11 -26.54
CA ILE A 110 11.46 -23.26 -25.09
C ILE A 110 12.83 -23.56 -24.48
N ILE A 111 13.63 -24.42 -25.13
CA ILE A 111 15.01 -24.71 -24.76
C ILE A 111 15.89 -23.46 -24.85
N GLU A 112 15.82 -22.70 -25.96
CA GLU A 112 16.58 -21.44 -26.10
C GLU A 112 16.28 -20.44 -24.96
N LEU A 113 15.02 -20.36 -24.52
CA LEU A 113 14.62 -19.50 -23.40
C LEU A 113 15.02 -20.07 -22.04
N LEU A 114 15.02 -21.40 -21.88
CA LEU A 114 15.54 -22.06 -20.68
C LEU A 114 17.04 -21.80 -20.52
N ASP A 115 17.81 -21.86 -21.62
CA ASP A 115 19.22 -21.51 -21.68
C ASP A 115 19.47 -20.07 -21.18
N ILE A 116 18.72 -19.12 -21.74
CA ILE A 116 18.81 -17.70 -21.37
C ILE A 116 18.46 -17.51 -19.88
N SER A 117 17.41 -18.17 -19.39
CA SER A 117 17.00 -18.10 -17.99
C SER A 117 18.08 -18.66 -17.05
N PHE A 118 18.66 -19.82 -17.39
CA PHE A 118 19.75 -20.44 -16.63
C PHE A 118 20.98 -19.53 -16.54
N GLU A 119 21.41 -18.95 -17.66
CA GLU A 119 22.60 -18.09 -17.73
C GLU A 119 22.41 -16.76 -16.97
N ILE A 120 21.23 -16.12 -17.08
CA ILE A 120 20.93 -14.85 -16.39
C ILE A 120 20.83 -15.03 -14.86
N THR A 121 20.52 -16.24 -14.39
CA THR A 121 20.35 -16.55 -12.96
C THR A 121 21.60 -17.14 -12.29
N ARG A 122 22.65 -17.47 -13.07
CA ARG A 122 23.92 -18.01 -12.56
C ARG A 122 24.76 -16.90 -11.90
N ASP A 123 25.48 -17.25 -10.83
CA ASP A 123 26.27 -16.29 -10.07
C ASP A 123 27.64 -15.96 -10.68
N HIS A 124 28.09 -14.72 -10.48
CA HIS A 124 29.38 -14.24 -10.98
C HIS A 124 30.61 -14.94 -10.34
N LYS A 125 30.46 -15.63 -9.21
CA LYS A 125 31.54 -16.42 -8.60
C LYS A 125 31.87 -17.70 -9.37
N ASP A 126 30.89 -18.26 -10.10
CA ASP A 126 31.07 -19.48 -10.88
C ASP A 126 31.89 -19.26 -12.18
N LEU A 127 32.19 -18.01 -12.57
CA LEU A 127 33.10 -17.71 -13.70
C LEU A 127 34.59 -17.92 -13.37
N SER A 128 34.95 -18.28 -12.13
CA SER A 128 36.34 -18.57 -11.74
C SER A 128 36.77 -20.02 -11.96
N SER A 129 35.85 -20.92 -12.37
CA SER A 129 36.12 -22.34 -12.60
C SER A 129 36.06 -22.77 -14.08
N SER A 130 35.64 -21.90 -14.99
CA SER A 130 35.70 -22.13 -16.45
C SER A 130 36.53 -21.06 -17.17
N SER A 131 37.77 -21.41 -17.48
CA SER A 131 38.64 -20.59 -18.32
C SER A 131 38.29 -20.74 -19.81
N ASP A 132 37.17 -20.16 -20.23
CA ASP A 132 36.87 -19.83 -21.64
C ASP A 132 35.75 -18.78 -21.71
N TYR A 133 35.55 -18.15 -22.87
CA TYR A 133 34.57 -17.08 -23.13
C TYR A 133 34.88 -15.69 -22.55
N LYS A 134 36.07 -15.19 -22.90
CA LYS A 134 36.31 -13.74 -23.08
C LYS A 134 36.46 -13.34 -24.56
N SER A 135 35.56 -13.84 -25.40
CA SER A 135 35.34 -13.30 -26.75
C SER A 135 34.01 -13.76 -27.32
N LEU A 136 33.04 -12.84 -27.42
CA LEU A 136 32.02 -12.77 -28.48
C LEU A 136 31.33 -11.42 -28.33
N GLY A 137 31.83 -10.45 -29.09
CA GLY A 137 31.16 -9.16 -29.26
C GLY A 137 29.96 -9.31 -30.20
N LYS A 138 29.35 -8.17 -30.52
CA LYS A 138 28.32 -8.07 -31.57
C LYS A 138 28.87 -8.59 -32.91
N GLU A 139 27.95 -9.10 -33.72
CA GLU A 139 28.12 -9.64 -35.08
C GLU A 139 28.54 -11.13 -35.16
N ASP A 140 27.93 -11.83 -36.13
CA ASP A 140 28.08 -13.25 -36.52
C ASP A 140 27.20 -14.34 -35.87
N VAL A 141 25.90 -14.33 -36.22
CA VAL A 141 25.10 -15.57 -36.37
C VAL A 141 24.39 -15.58 -37.73
N PHE A 142 25.11 -16.04 -38.77
CA PHE A 142 24.53 -16.40 -40.06
C PHE A 142 25.09 -17.74 -40.55
N PHE A 143 24.19 -18.63 -40.96
CA PHE A 143 24.43 -19.89 -41.69
C PHE A 143 25.51 -20.88 -41.20
N LYS A 144 25.04 -22.03 -40.71
CA LYS A 144 25.42 -23.31 -41.33
C LYS A 144 24.39 -24.42 -41.11
N ALA A 145 23.72 -24.80 -42.18
CA ALA A 145 22.95 -26.04 -42.30
C ALA A 145 23.61 -26.97 -43.34
N ASN A 146 23.27 -28.27 -43.29
CA ASN A 146 23.67 -29.37 -44.21
C ASN A 146 25.15 -29.80 -44.09
N SER A 147 25.49 -31.06 -43.79
CA SER A 147 24.92 -32.35 -44.23
C SER A 147 25.35 -33.46 -43.24
N LEU A 148 24.58 -34.54 -43.03
CA LEU A 148 24.51 -35.72 -43.89
C LEU A 148 23.15 -36.45 -43.77
N ASN A 149 22.52 -36.79 -44.90
CA ASN A 149 21.39 -37.75 -44.99
C ASN A 149 21.95 -39.19 -44.82
N ASN A 150 21.22 -40.25 -44.46
CA ASN A 150 19.93 -40.82 -44.92
C ASN A 150 19.51 -41.87 -43.84
N ASN A 151 18.33 -42.48 -43.70
CA ASN A 151 17.04 -42.66 -44.40
C ASN A 151 16.01 -43.04 -43.28
N SER A 152 14.68 -43.15 -43.40
CA SER A 152 13.59 -42.86 -44.37
C SER A 152 12.27 -43.19 -43.63
N GLY A 153 11.04 -42.77 -43.96
CA GLY A 153 10.42 -42.14 -45.13
C GLY A 153 8.90 -42.00 -44.88
N TYR A 154 8.13 -41.43 -45.82
CA TYR A 154 6.72 -40.96 -45.69
C TYR A 154 6.58 -39.72 -44.77
N SER A 155 6.29 -38.49 -45.23
CA SER A 155 5.19 -37.96 -46.09
C SER A 155 3.81 -38.15 -45.43
N HIS A 156 2.99 -37.14 -45.12
CA HIS A 156 2.58 -35.94 -45.87
C HIS A 156 2.22 -34.77 -44.89
N ASN A 157 2.62 -33.50 -45.12
CA ASN A 157 1.88 -32.41 -45.84
C ASN A 157 0.52 -32.00 -45.21
N TYR A 158 0.12 -30.73 -44.97
CA TYR A 158 0.68 -29.35 -45.06
C TYR A 158 0.03 -28.54 -43.88
N PHE A 159 0.69 -27.62 -43.15
CA PHE A 159 1.13 -26.25 -43.49
C PHE A 159 0.03 -25.15 -43.63
N ASN A 160 -0.18 -24.42 -42.52
CA ASN A 160 -0.03 -22.94 -42.38
C ASN A 160 -1.01 -21.89 -42.97
N LYS A 161 -0.93 -20.70 -42.32
CA LYS A 161 -1.44 -19.34 -42.68
C LYS A 161 -2.95 -19.07 -42.47
N SER A 162 -3.35 -17.88 -42.01
CA SER A 162 -2.60 -16.71 -41.50
C SER A 162 -3.45 -15.77 -40.62
N PHE A 163 -2.76 -14.94 -39.84
CA PHE A 163 -3.02 -13.50 -39.62
C PHE A 163 -3.89 -12.83 -40.73
N ASP A 164 -4.69 -11.81 -40.47
CA ASP A 164 -4.47 -10.69 -39.53
C ASP A 164 -5.78 -9.95 -39.18
N THR A 165 -5.86 -9.20 -38.07
CA THR A 165 -6.43 -7.83 -38.02
C THR A 165 -6.41 -7.18 -36.64
N ASN A 166 -6.09 -5.88 -36.63
CA ASN A 166 -5.82 -5.04 -35.47
C ASN A 166 -7.05 -4.44 -34.76
N ASN A 167 -6.78 -3.92 -33.55
CA ASN A 167 -7.40 -2.76 -32.89
C ASN A 167 -8.85 -2.86 -32.36
N ASN A 168 -8.95 -2.78 -31.03
CA ASN A 168 -9.49 -1.55 -30.43
C ASN A 168 -9.04 -1.36 -28.97
N SER A 169 -8.23 -0.31 -28.73
CA SER A 169 -8.21 0.41 -27.46
C SER A 169 -8.74 1.82 -27.71
N LYS A 170 -9.61 2.31 -26.81
CA LYS A 170 -9.92 3.72 -26.48
C LYS A 170 -11.31 3.81 -25.86
N TYR A 171 -11.38 3.90 -24.54
CA TYR A 171 -12.33 4.78 -23.82
C TYR A 171 -11.80 5.00 -22.40
N ASN A 172 -11.31 6.23 -22.14
CA ASN A 172 -11.46 7.00 -20.89
C ASN A 172 -10.47 8.17 -20.87
N LYS A 173 -10.93 9.35 -21.32
CA LYS A 173 -10.47 10.66 -20.83
C LYS A 173 -11.51 11.73 -21.18
N ALA A 174 -11.78 12.59 -20.20
CA ALA A 174 -12.58 13.83 -20.26
C ALA A 174 -14.06 13.73 -20.69
N PHE A 175 -14.96 13.81 -19.71
CA PHE A 175 -16.15 14.64 -19.84
C PHE A 175 -15.76 16.05 -19.35
N ASP A 176 -15.81 17.02 -20.25
CA ASP A 176 -15.69 18.43 -19.91
C ASP A 176 -16.90 19.14 -20.52
N ILE A 177 -17.66 19.86 -19.72
CA ILE A 177 -18.97 20.38 -20.11
C ILE A 177 -18.79 21.75 -20.78
N ASN A 178 -19.02 21.85 -22.08
CA ASN A 178 -19.42 23.12 -22.67
C ASN A 178 -20.24 23.02 -23.96
N ASN A 179 -21.20 23.94 -24.07
CA ASN A 179 -22.25 24.02 -25.08
C ASN A 179 -21.76 24.09 -26.53
N ASN A 180 -22.39 23.33 -27.44
CA ASN A 180 -23.29 23.95 -28.44
C ASN A 180 -24.15 22.96 -29.23
N SER A 181 -25.36 23.40 -29.58
CA SER A 181 -26.28 22.60 -30.41
C SER A 181 -25.90 22.64 -31.89
N LYS A 182 -26.02 21.50 -32.59
CA LYS A 182 -26.53 21.43 -33.97
C LYS A 182 -26.67 19.98 -34.50
N TYR A 183 -27.62 19.81 -35.41
CA TYR A 183 -27.90 18.63 -36.26
C TYR A 183 -28.57 17.40 -35.62
N VAL A 184 -29.88 17.58 -35.47
CA VAL A 184 -30.95 16.57 -35.48
C VAL A 184 -31.08 15.86 -36.85
N LYS A 185 -31.61 14.61 -36.82
CA LYS A 185 -32.41 13.85 -37.82
C LYS A 185 -31.77 12.80 -38.75
N SER A 186 -32.56 11.71 -38.89
CA SER A 186 -32.52 10.62 -39.91
C SER A 186 -31.27 9.72 -39.87
N PHE A 187 -31.35 8.41 -40.16
CA PHE A 187 -32.18 7.76 -41.18
C PHE A 187 -32.82 6.43 -40.75
N TYR A 188 -34.13 6.32 -41.00
CA TYR A 188 -34.75 5.10 -41.54
C TYR A 188 -35.38 5.51 -42.88
N SER A 189 -34.99 4.90 -44.00
CA SER A 189 -35.84 4.64 -45.18
C SER A 189 -35.04 4.15 -46.41
N ASP A 190 -35.54 3.07 -47.01
CA ASP A 190 -35.62 2.81 -48.47
C ASP A 190 -34.39 2.45 -49.33
N ASN A 191 -34.29 1.14 -49.60
CA ASN A 191 -34.61 0.48 -50.89
C ASN A 191 -33.83 0.79 -52.20
N ASN A 192 -33.35 -0.32 -52.80
CA ASN A 192 -33.21 -0.65 -54.24
C ASN A 192 -32.24 0.17 -55.13
N TYR A 193 -31.32 -0.52 -55.82
CA TYR A 193 -31.49 -0.88 -57.25
C TYR A 193 -30.44 -1.91 -57.74
N GLU A 194 -30.57 -2.36 -58.99
CA GLU A 194 -30.15 -3.69 -59.49
C GLU A 194 -28.77 -3.78 -60.21
N HIS A 195 -28.26 -5.01 -60.25
CA HIS A 195 -27.47 -5.68 -61.31
C HIS A 195 -26.28 -5.00 -62.03
N ASN A 196 -25.16 -5.73 -62.05
CA ASN A 196 -24.56 -6.18 -63.32
C ASN A 196 -23.82 -7.53 -63.16
N ILE A 197 -23.74 -8.33 -64.23
CA ILE A 197 -23.35 -9.76 -64.24
C ILE A 197 -22.08 -9.98 -65.08
N SER A 198 -21.11 -10.77 -64.57
CA SER A 198 -20.07 -11.56 -65.30
C SER A 198 -18.93 -11.90 -64.31
N LYS A 199 -18.36 -13.12 -64.20
CA LYS A 199 -18.59 -14.42 -64.84
C LYS A 199 -17.92 -15.54 -64.00
N ASP A 200 -18.36 -16.78 -64.22
CA ASP A 200 -17.66 -18.07 -64.02
C ASP A 200 -17.10 -18.44 -62.63
N ILE A 201 -17.77 -19.41 -61.96
CA ILE A 201 -17.21 -20.65 -61.36
C ILE A 201 -18.39 -21.59 -61.00
N ASP A 202 -18.21 -22.90 -61.20
CA ASP A 202 -19.26 -23.93 -61.12
C ASP A 202 -19.88 -24.16 -59.73
N ILE A 203 -21.18 -24.48 -59.70
CA ILE A 203 -21.93 -24.94 -58.52
C ILE A 203 -22.50 -26.35 -58.80
N PRO A 204 -22.10 -27.40 -58.07
CA PRO A 204 -22.73 -28.71 -58.20
C PRO A 204 -24.10 -28.77 -57.48
N ALA A 205 -25.13 -29.07 -58.27
CA ALA A 205 -26.42 -29.72 -57.93
C ALA A 205 -27.19 -29.29 -56.66
N LYS A 206 -28.42 -28.79 -56.88
CA LYS A 206 -29.50 -28.67 -55.88
C LYS A 206 -29.71 -29.98 -55.09
N VAL A 207 -29.67 -29.91 -53.76
CA VAL A 207 -30.36 -30.88 -52.90
C VAL A 207 -31.81 -30.44 -52.74
N THR A 208 -32.73 -31.10 -53.45
CA THR A 208 -34.18 -30.90 -53.27
C THR A 208 -34.67 -31.75 -52.10
N PHE A 209 -35.08 -31.10 -51.01
CA PHE A 209 -35.77 -31.76 -49.90
C PHE A 209 -37.18 -32.19 -50.32
N THR A 210 -37.33 -33.45 -50.73
CA THR A 210 -38.63 -34.08 -51.02
C THR A 210 -39.13 -34.84 -49.79
N GLY A 211 -39.62 -34.09 -48.80
CA GLY A 211 -40.26 -34.65 -47.61
C GLY A 211 -41.24 -33.66 -47.02
N THR A 212 -42.53 -33.97 -47.05
CA THR A 212 -43.55 -33.21 -46.31
C THR A 212 -43.29 -33.34 -44.81
N TYR A 213 -42.70 -32.31 -44.22
CA TYR A 213 -42.53 -32.22 -42.78
C TYR A 213 -43.91 -32.15 -42.11
N LYS A 214 -44.14 -33.00 -41.11
CA LYS A 214 -45.23 -32.83 -40.15
C LYS A 214 -44.61 -32.36 -38.85
N ASP A 215 -45.06 -31.22 -38.35
CA ASP A 215 -44.63 -30.72 -37.06
C ASP A 215 -44.93 -31.74 -35.97
N GLN A 216 -43.87 -32.28 -35.36
CA GLN A 216 -43.93 -32.93 -34.07
C GLN A 216 -43.33 -31.97 -33.04
N PRO A 217 -44.06 -31.64 -31.96
CA PRO A 217 -43.51 -30.80 -30.91
C PRO A 217 -42.32 -31.52 -30.26
N LEU A 218 -41.19 -30.82 -30.15
CA LEU A 218 -40.00 -31.31 -29.45
C LEU A 218 -40.36 -31.67 -28.00
N SER A 219 -40.22 -32.93 -27.63
CA SER A 219 -40.44 -33.39 -26.25
C SER A 219 -39.28 -32.95 -25.36
N PHE A 220 -39.41 -31.78 -24.74
CA PHE A 220 -38.53 -31.37 -23.65
C PHE A 220 -38.75 -32.27 -22.43
N GLY A 221 -38.01 -33.39 -22.40
CA GLY A 221 -37.98 -34.34 -21.31
C GLY A 221 -37.26 -33.77 -20.09
N GLY A 222 -37.97 -32.98 -19.31
CA GLY A 222 -37.51 -32.41 -18.04
C GLY A 222 -38.71 -31.77 -17.35
N ARG A 223 -38.89 -32.07 -16.05
CA ARG A 223 -40.08 -31.65 -15.28
C ARG A 223 -40.27 -30.13 -15.36
N ARG A 224 -41.18 -29.66 -16.23
CA ARG A 224 -42.00 -28.51 -15.87
C ARG A 224 -42.79 -28.97 -14.63
N ARG A 225 -42.45 -28.44 -13.45
CA ARG A 225 -43.46 -28.33 -12.39
C ARG A 225 -44.68 -27.67 -13.04
N ALA A 226 -45.87 -28.11 -12.66
CA ALA A 226 -47.09 -27.48 -13.16
C ALA A 226 -47.01 -25.96 -12.91
N ASP A 227 -47.71 -25.20 -13.73
CA ASP A 227 -47.81 -23.74 -13.65
C ASP A 227 -48.53 -23.34 -12.36
N GLU A 228 -47.83 -23.43 -11.23
CA GLU A 228 -48.19 -22.75 -10.00
C GLU A 228 -48.13 -21.26 -10.33
N SER A 229 -49.31 -20.66 -10.44
CA SER A 229 -49.47 -19.28 -10.88
C SER A 229 -48.61 -18.37 -10.02
N LEU A 230 -47.58 -17.78 -10.62
CA LEU A 230 -46.70 -16.80 -9.99
C LEU A 230 -47.55 -15.81 -9.17
N PRO A 231 -47.33 -15.66 -7.85
CA PRO A 231 -48.14 -14.79 -7.02
C PRO A 231 -48.34 -13.42 -7.68
N PRO A 232 -49.57 -12.90 -7.77
CA PRO A 232 -49.85 -11.70 -8.57
C PRO A 232 -48.97 -10.50 -8.23
N LYS A 233 -48.58 -10.36 -6.95
CA LYS A 233 -47.66 -9.31 -6.50
C LYS A 233 -46.23 -9.50 -7.06
N ILE A 234 -45.71 -10.72 -7.12
CA ILE A 234 -44.41 -11.02 -7.76
C ILE A 234 -44.49 -10.79 -9.28
N ALA A 235 -45.60 -11.12 -9.93
CA ALA A 235 -45.80 -10.81 -11.35
C ALA A 235 -45.73 -9.30 -11.62
N GLN A 236 -46.49 -8.50 -10.86
CA GLN A 236 -46.49 -7.03 -10.94
C GLN A 236 -45.12 -6.43 -10.61
N MET A 237 -44.42 -6.94 -9.60
CA MET A 237 -43.07 -6.52 -9.23
C MET A 237 -42.09 -6.66 -10.41
N LYS A 238 -42.17 -7.74 -11.19
CA LYS A 238 -41.30 -7.96 -12.34
C LYS A 238 -41.57 -6.97 -13.49
N GLU A 239 -42.82 -6.54 -13.67
CA GLU A 239 -43.21 -5.52 -14.66
C GLU A 239 -42.66 -4.12 -14.32
N LEU A 240 -42.23 -3.87 -13.08
CA LEU A 240 -41.63 -2.58 -12.69
C LEU A 240 -40.24 -2.34 -13.29
N TYR A 241 -39.53 -3.40 -13.71
CA TYR A 241 -38.17 -3.36 -14.25
C TYR A 241 -38.15 -3.14 -15.76
N ASN A 242 -37.42 -2.13 -16.24
CA ASN A 242 -37.25 -1.88 -17.66
C ASN A 242 -35.88 -2.36 -18.16
N VAL A 243 -35.87 -3.49 -18.88
CA VAL A 243 -34.66 -4.08 -19.48
C VAL A 243 -33.98 -3.16 -20.52
N LEU A 244 -34.68 -2.13 -21.02
CA LEU A 244 -34.15 -1.18 -22.01
C LEU A 244 -33.64 0.14 -21.40
N ASP A 245 -33.73 0.35 -20.07
CA ASP A 245 -33.18 1.56 -19.45
C ASP A 245 -31.68 1.40 -19.19
N SER A 246 -30.87 2.04 -20.02
CA SER A 246 -29.40 1.99 -19.98
C SER A 246 -28.76 3.15 -19.22
N LYS A 247 -29.54 3.91 -18.43
CA LYS A 247 -28.99 5.00 -17.61
C LYS A 247 -28.03 4.47 -16.53
N PRO A 248 -26.94 5.21 -16.21
CA PRO A 248 -26.17 4.95 -15.01
C PRO A 248 -27.07 4.91 -13.76
N GLY A 249 -26.89 3.91 -12.90
CA GLY A 249 -27.69 3.73 -11.69
C GLY A 249 -29.09 3.12 -11.89
N ALA A 250 -29.48 2.74 -13.11
CA ALA A 250 -30.79 2.13 -13.37
C ALA A 250 -31.05 0.88 -12.51
N ASP A 251 -30.06 0.00 -12.34
CA ASP A 251 -30.18 -1.21 -11.52
C ASP A 251 -30.54 -0.90 -10.07
N GLY A 252 -29.90 0.12 -9.46
CA GLY A 252 -30.21 0.59 -8.12
C GLY A 252 -31.63 1.16 -8.03
N TYR A 253 -32.00 2.04 -8.97
CA TYR A 253 -33.35 2.62 -9.03
C TYR A 253 -34.44 1.54 -9.13
N TYR A 254 -34.29 0.57 -10.03
CA TYR A 254 -35.29 -0.50 -10.16
C TYR A 254 -35.25 -1.47 -8.98
N PHE A 255 -34.07 -1.76 -8.42
CA PHE A 255 -33.96 -2.54 -7.19
C PHE A 255 -34.77 -1.88 -6.06
N TYR A 256 -34.54 -0.59 -5.79
CA TYR A 256 -35.28 0.17 -4.79
C TYR A 256 -36.79 0.15 -5.05
N LYS A 257 -37.20 0.46 -6.28
CA LYS A 257 -38.61 0.49 -6.70
C LYS A 257 -39.31 -0.86 -6.53
N GLN A 258 -38.63 -1.96 -6.90
CA GLN A 258 -39.14 -3.32 -6.74
C GLN A 258 -39.20 -3.75 -5.28
N GLY A 259 -38.16 -3.45 -4.50
CA GLY A 259 -38.09 -3.79 -3.08
C GLY A 259 -39.11 -3.03 -2.25
N LYS A 260 -39.29 -1.72 -2.48
CA LYS A 260 -40.35 -0.91 -1.85
C LYS A 260 -41.76 -1.39 -2.20
N PHE A 261 -42.04 -1.72 -3.46
CA PHE A 261 -43.32 -2.34 -3.83
C PHE A 261 -43.58 -3.66 -3.08
N MET A 262 -42.52 -4.38 -2.72
CA MET A 262 -42.57 -5.65 -2.01
C MET A 262 -42.27 -5.54 -0.51
N GLU A 263 -42.23 -4.35 0.10
CA GLU A 263 -41.64 -4.22 1.45
C GLU A 263 -42.38 -5.04 2.52
N ASP A 264 -43.71 -5.08 2.46
CA ASP A 264 -44.60 -5.89 3.34
C ASP A 264 -44.94 -7.29 2.78
N TYR A 265 -44.27 -7.77 1.73
CA TYR A 265 -44.61 -9.07 1.14
C TYR A 265 -44.02 -10.24 1.93
N GLU A 266 -44.90 -11.06 2.50
CA GLU A 266 -44.59 -12.27 3.26
C GLU A 266 -45.50 -13.42 2.84
N GLU A 267 -45.04 -14.25 1.91
CA GLU A 267 -45.67 -15.53 1.57
C GLU A 267 -44.65 -16.67 1.80
N PRO A 268 -45.02 -17.77 2.49
CA PRO A 268 -44.12 -18.89 2.71
C PRO A 268 -43.94 -19.72 1.42
N TYR A 269 -42.71 -20.17 1.15
CA TYR A 269 -42.38 -20.94 -0.04
C TYR A 269 -41.28 -21.97 0.22
N ASP A 270 -41.49 -23.21 -0.24
CA ASP A 270 -40.55 -24.32 -0.03
C ASP A 270 -39.51 -24.37 -1.17
N PHE A 271 -38.43 -23.59 -1.01
CA PHE A 271 -37.38 -23.43 -2.02
C PHE A 271 -36.31 -24.53 -1.95
N HIS A 272 -36.22 -25.33 -3.02
CA HIS A 272 -35.22 -26.40 -3.20
C HIS A 272 -34.13 -26.06 -4.25
N GLY A 273 -34.10 -24.81 -4.71
CA GLY A 273 -33.20 -24.35 -5.77
C GLY A 273 -31.83 -23.90 -5.25
N ARG A 274 -31.02 -23.38 -6.17
CA ARG A 274 -29.81 -22.59 -5.86
C ARG A 274 -29.86 -21.27 -6.61
N PHE A 275 -29.38 -20.22 -5.97
CA PHE A 275 -29.12 -18.92 -6.58
C PHE A 275 -27.69 -18.51 -6.21
N THR A 276 -26.88 -18.08 -7.17
CA THR A 276 -25.51 -17.60 -6.92
C THR A 276 -25.17 -16.55 -7.96
N ARG A 277 -24.97 -15.31 -7.52
CA ARG A 277 -24.62 -14.16 -8.34
C ARG A 277 -23.76 -13.18 -7.53
N TYR A 278 -22.78 -12.57 -8.19
CA TYR A 278 -22.17 -11.32 -7.76
C TYR A 278 -23.15 -10.18 -8.04
N PHE A 279 -23.21 -9.19 -7.14
CA PHE A 279 -24.16 -8.05 -7.21
C PHE A 279 -25.61 -8.47 -7.51
N PRO A 280 -26.21 -9.36 -6.68
CA PRO A 280 -27.53 -9.90 -6.93
C PRO A 280 -28.64 -8.83 -6.80
N THR A 281 -29.66 -8.95 -7.64
CA THR A 281 -30.87 -8.11 -7.64
C THR A 281 -32.11 -9.00 -7.78
N TYR A 282 -33.31 -8.44 -7.62
CA TYR A 282 -34.55 -9.18 -7.89
C TYR A 282 -34.71 -9.55 -9.37
N HIS A 283 -34.36 -8.66 -10.30
CA HIS A 283 -34.66 -8.85 -11.72
C HIS A 283 -33.85 -9.99 -12.37
N VAL A 284 -32.67 -10.35 -11.81
CA VAL A 284 -31.87 -11.49 -12.27
C VAL A 284 -32.35 -12.85 -11.75
N MET A 285 -33.28 -12.87 -10.79
CA MET A 285 -33.86 -14.10 -10.25
C MET A 285 -35.00 -14.61 -11.14
N ASN A 286 -35.08 -15.94 -11.28
CA ASN A 286 -36.26 -16.59 -11.86
C ASN A 286 -37.42 -16.65 -10.84
N ASN A 287 -38.59 -17.12 -11.27
CA ASN A 287 -39.81 -17.17 -10.44
C ASN A 287 -39.67 -18.01 -9.15
N ASP A 288 -38.94 -19.13 -9.23
CA ASP A 288 -38.69 -20.05 -8.09
C ASP A 288 -37.71 -19.41 -7.10
N GLN A 289 -36.68 -18.73 -7.62
CA GLN A 289 -35.70 -17.97 -6.84
C GLN A 289 -36.28 -16.72 -6.16
N LEU A 290 -37.20 -15.99 -6.81
CA LEU A 290 -37.89 -14.83 -6.21
C LEU A 290 -38.75 -15.26 -5.02
N GLN A 291 -39.56 -16.30 -5.18
CA GLN A 291 -40.38 -16.84 -4.09
C GLN A 291 -39.50 -17.37 -2.95
N GLY A 292 -38.41 -18.09 -3.28
CA GLY A 292 -37.42 -18.52 -2.30
C GLY A 292 -36.70 -17.39 -1.55
N TYR A 293 -36.41 -16.27 -2.22
CA TYR A 293 -35.88 -15.08 -1.56
C TYR A 293 -36.90 -14.46 -0.60
N PHE A 294 -38.18 -14.36 -0.99
CA PHE A 294 -39.19 -13.75 -0.13
C PHE A 294 -39.54 -14.60 1.10
N ASP A 295 -39.54 -15.94 0.99
CA ASP A 295 -39.61 -16.82 2.17
C ASP A 295 -38.35 -16.66 3.05
N PHE A 296 -37.15 -16.69 2.47
CA PHE A 296 -35.90 -16.42 3.19
C PHE A 296 -35.99 -15.11 3.97
N ARG A 297 -36.44 -14.02 3.34
CA ARG A 297 -36.54 -12.69 3.95
C ARG A 297 -37.55 -12.67 5.09
N ARG A 298 -38.74 -13.25 4.91
CA ARG A 298 -39.75 -13.43 5.97
C ARG A 298 -39.14 -14.15 7.17
N ARG A 299 -38.51 -15.30 6.93
CA ARG A 299 -37.85 -16.10 7.97
C ARG A 299 -36.76 -15.33 8.69
N PHE A 300 -35.95 -14.58 7.95
CA PHE A 300 -34.87 -13.76 8.51
C PHE A 300 -35.42 -12.65 9.42
N ARG A 301 -36.44 -11.92 8.97
CA ARG A 301 -37.11 -10.87 9.75
C ARG A 301 -37.76 -11.41 11.04
N ASN A 302 -38.26 -12.64 11.00
CA ASN A 302 -38.85 -13.33 12.15
C ASN A 302 -37.83 -13.98 13.10
N GLY A 303 -36.52 -13.97 12.80
CA GLY A 303 -35.51 -14.70 13.57
C GLY A 303 -35.58 -16.22 13.41
N GLU A 304 -36.22 -16.74 12.36
CA GLU A 304 -36.31 -18.17 12.00
C GLU A 304 -35.06 -18.70 11.28
N ILE A 305 -34.00 -17.89 11.19
CA ILE A 305 -32.72 -18.20 10.55
C ILE A 305 -31.58 -17.81 11.51
N ASP A 306 -30.65 -18.74 11.70
CA ASP A 306 -29.46 -18.57 12.55
C ASP A 306 -28.16 -18.90 11.80
N ALA A 307 -27.02 -18.77 12.49
CA ALA A 307 -25.71 -19.08 11.94
C ALA A 307 -25.58 -20.53 11.42
N TYR A 308 -26.28 -21.48 12.05
CA TYR A 308 -26.25 -22.92 11.78
C TYR A 308 -27.18 -23.34 10.63
N SER A 309 -28.13 -22.49 10.25
CA SER A 309 -29.03 -22.67 9.10
C SER A 309 -28.31 -22.74 7.75
N LEU A 310 -27.00 -22.48 7.71
CA LEU A 310 -26.12 -22.71 6.55
C LEU A 310 -25.52 -24.14 6.47
N SER A 311 -25.55 -24.93 7.55
CA SER A 311 -25.07 -26.31 7.58
C SER A 311 -26.23 -27.31 7.60
N GLY A 312 -26.94 -27.44 6.47
CA GLY A 312 -28.06 -28.37 6.34
C GLY A 312 -28.57 -28.51 4.89
N SER A 313 -29.59 -29.35 4.69
CA SER A 313 -30.13 -29.68 3.35
C SER A 313 -30.83 -28.51 2.63
N SER A 314 -31.09 -27.40 3.32
CA SER A 314 -31.63 -26.16 2.74
C SER A 314 -30.58 -25.04 2.86
N ILE A 315 -29.54 -25.12 2.03
CA ILE A 315 -28.42 -24.16 2.03
C ILE A 315 -28.93 -22.78 1.63
N ILE A 316 -28.95 -21.84 2.58
CA ILE A 316 -29.19 -20.41 2.30
C ILE A 316 -28.07 -19.90 1.38
N SER A 317 -28.43 -19.17 0.33
CA SER A 317 -27.44 -18.54 -0.53
C SER A 317 -26.90 -17.25 0.09
N LEU A 318 -25.58 -17.08 0.11
CA LEU A 318 -24.95 -15.78 0.38
C LEU A 318 -25.50 -14.68 -0.53
N SER A 319 -25.88 -14.99 -1.77
CA SER A 319 -26.51 -14.02 -2.67
C SER A 319 -27.90 -13.55 -2.21
N PHE A 320 -28.63 -14.31 -1.38
CA PHE A 320 -29.84 -13.79 -0.74
C PHE A 320 -29.52 -12.83 0.42
N ILE A 321 -28.44 -13.09 1.16
CA ILE A 321 -27.95 -12.18 2.20
C ILE A 321 -27.51 -10.84 1.59
N TYR A 322 -26.78 -10.85 0.47
CA TYR A 322 -26.44 -9.62 -0.26
C TYR A 322 -27.66 -8.82 -0.74
N VAL A 323 -28.71 -9.48 -1.26
CA VAL A 323 -29.97 -8.79 -1.61
C VAL A 323 -30.62 -8.15 -0.39
N TYR A 324 -30.60 -8.82 0.76
CA TYR A 324 -31.16 -8.28 2.00
C TYR A 324 -30.30 -7.16 2.62
N LEU A 325 -28.97 -7.24 2.50
CA LEU A 325 -28.07 -6.12 2.82
C LEU A 325 -28.43 -4.90 1.97
N TYR A 326 -28.61 -5.06 0.65
CA TYR A 326 -29.03 -3.96 -0.23
C TYR A 326 -30.44 -3.42 0.12
N GLU A 327 -31.37 -4.26 0.59
CA GLU A 327 -32.65 -3.80 1.17
C GLU A 327 -32.43 -2.90 2.39
N ILE A 328 -31.56 -3.30 3.32
CA ILE A 328 -31.26 -2.54 4.55
C ILE A 328 -30.60 -1.20 4.21
N LEU A 329 -29.59 -1.18 3.33
CA LEU A 329 -28.94 0.07 2.90
C LEU A 329 -29.94 1.06 2.27
N CYS A 330 -31.00 0.54 1.66
CA CYS A 330 -32.11 1.30 1.06
C CYS A 330 -33.30 1.56 2.01
N ASN A 331 -33.23 1.16 3.28
CA ASN A 331 -34.34 1.20 4.24
C ASN A 331 -35.66 0.60 3.73
N ILE A 332 -35.58 -0.56 3.07
CA ILE A 332 -36.73 -1.33 2.57
C ILE A 332 -37.21 -2.28 3.68
N GLY A 333 -38.42 -2.07 4.20
CA GLY A 333 -38.92 -2.79 5.37
C GLY A 333 -38.11 -2.52 6.65
N ILE A 334 -37.57 -1.31 6.78
CA ILE A 334 -36.88 -0.77 7.96
C ILE A 334 -37.72 0.39 8.51
N SER A 335 -37.99 0.38 9.81
CA SER A 335 -38.90 1.34 10.46
C SER A 335 -38.20 2.65 10.79
N ASP A 336 -36.96 2.55 11.25
CA ASP A 336 -36.06 3.65 11.62
C ASP A 336 -34.62 3.28 11.24
N PRO A 337 -33.73 4.23 10.91
CA PRO A 337 -32.39 3.88 10.45
C PRO A 337 -31.51 3.20 11.53
N GLU A 338 -31.74 3.42 12.83
CA GLU A 338 -31.01 2.68 13.88
C GLU A 338 -31.33 1.17 13.84
N GLU A 339 -32.55 0.79 13.45
CA GLU A 339 -32.93 -0.59 13.15
C GLU A 339 -32.15 -1.16 11.96
N GLY A 340 -31.94 -0.38 10.90
CA GLY A 340 -31.12 -0.78 9.77
C GLY A 340 -29.65 -0.98 10.17
N PHE A 341 -29.07 -0.01 10.89
CA PHE A 341 -27.70 -0.08 11.40
C PHE A 341 -27.48 -1.35 12.27
N ARG A 342 -28.38 -1.63 13.22
CA ARG A 342 -28.33 -2.85 14.05
C ARG A 342 -28.46 -4.13 13.23
N LYS A 343 -29.25 -4.15 12.14
CA LYS A 343 -29.36 -5.30 11.25
C LYS A 343 -28.09 -5.53 10.41
N LEU A 344 -27.39 -4.47 10.01
CA LEU A 344 -26.08 -4.59 9.34
C LEU A 344 -25.05 -5.26 10.28
N LEU A 345 -24.94 -4.79 11.52
CA LEU A 345 -24.07 -5.40 12.55
C LEU A 345 -24.40 -6.88 12.80
N TYR A 346 -25.69 -7.21 12.94
CA TYR A 346 -26.12 -8.60 13.15
C TYR A 346 -25.77 -9.51 11.95
N ILE A 347 -25.85 -9.00 10.72
CA ILE A 347 -25.43 -9.77 9.54
C ILE A 347 -23.91 -9.97 9.53
N ASP A 348 -23.13 -8.97 9.92
CA ASP A 348 -21.68 -9.10 10.04
C ASP A 348 -21.28 -10.13 11.10
N GLU A 349 -21.87 -10.06 12.30
CA GLU A 349 -21.67 -11.04 13.39
C GLU A 349 -22.00 -12.49 12.97
N VAL A 350 -23.08 -12.68 12.21
CA VAL A 350 -23.59 -14.02 11.86
C VAL A 350 -22.96 -14.57 10.57
N PHE A 351 -22.48 -13.73 9.65
CA PHE A 351 -22.05 -14.12 8.31
C PHE A 351 -20.72 -13.54 7.83
N GLY A 352 -20.13 -12.54 8.48
CA GLY A 352 -18.85 -11.91 8.09
C GLY A 352 -17.70 -12.92 8.01
N ASP A 353 -17.56 -13.80 9.00
CA ASP A 353 -16.58 -14.91 9.01
C ASP A 353 -16.73 -15.90 7.84
N LYS A 354 -17.89 -15.91 7.17
CA LYS A 354 -18.24 -16.87 6.09
C LYS A 354 -17.96 -16.31 4.70
N ASP A 355 -17.78 -15.00 4.59
CA ASP A 355 -17.31 -14.29 3.39
C ASP A 355 -16.53 -13.04 3.83
N PRO A 356 -15.18 -13.09 3.89
CA PRO A 356 -14.37 -11.95 4.33
C PRO A 356 -14.63 -10.65 3.53
N SER A 357 -15.10 -10.76 2.30
CA SER A 357 -15.52 -9.62 1.48
C SER A 357 -16.77 -8.95 2.05
N MET A 358 -17.72 -9.73 2.58
CA MET A 358 -18.93 -9.21 3.22
C MET A 358 -18.60 -8.40 4.46
N HIS A 359 -17.67 -8.88 5.28
CA HIS A 359 -17.18 -8.15 6.44
C HIS A 359 -16.57 -6.79 6.04
N GLU A 360 -15.58 -6.79 5.12
CA GLU A 360 -14.97 -5.56 4.59
C GLU A 360 -16.04 -4.56 4.10
N TYR A 361 -17.05 -5.04 3.37
CA TYR A 361 -18.08 -4.18 2.81
C TYR A 361 -19.04 -3.63 3.87
N ILE A 362 -19.45 -4.43 4.85
CA ILE A 362 -20.33 -3.96 5.93
C ILE A 362 -19.61 -2.90 6.77
N GLN A 363 -18.31 -3.08 7.06
CA GLN A 363 -17.51 -2.08 7.79
C GLN A 363 -17.44 -0.74 7.04
N ASP A 364 -17.23 -0.76 5.73
CA ASP A 364 -17.33 0.45 4.89
C ASP A 364 -18.74 1.05 4.88
N TRP A 365 -19.77 0.21 4.74
CA TRP A 365 -21.16 0.66 4.64
C TRP A 365 -21.73 1.20 5.95
N LEU A 366 -21.31 0.72 7.12
CA LEU A 366 -21.79 1.23 8.42
C LEU A 366 -21.41 2.71 8.61
N LYS A 367 -20.21 3.10 8.21
CA LYS A 367 -19.75 4.50 8.15
C LYS A 367 -20.61 5.34 7.20
N ASP A 368 -20.77 4.88 5.95
CA ASP A 368 -21.64 5.56 4.96
C ASP A 368 -23.10 5.64 5.43
N TYR A 369 -23.58 4.63 6.17
CA TYR A 369 -24.94 4.55 6.70
C TYR A 369 -25.19 5.60 7.77
N VAL A 370 -24.24 5.80 8.70
CA VAL A 370 -24.30 6.88 9.70
C VAL A 370 -24.34 8.25 9.02
N VAL A 371 -23.46 8.47 8.04
CA VAL A 371 -23.38 9.74 7.29
C VAL A 371 -24.64 10.01 6.48
N TYR A 372 -25.14 9.02 5.72
CA TYR A 372 -26.26 9.20 4.80
C TYR A 372 -27.62 9.33 5.52
N TYR A 373 -27.81 8.66 6.67
CA TYR A 373 -29.05 8.76 7.44
C TYR A 373 -28.99 9.74 8.63
N ASN A 374 -27.91 10.50 8.76
CA ASN A 374 -27.68 11.48 9.84
C ASN A 374 -27.86 10.86 11.25
N LEU A 375 -27.22 9.71 11.47
CA LEU A 375 -27.26 9.02 12.76
C LEU A 375 -26.17 9.55 13.72
N PRO A 376 -26.31 9.29 15.04
CA PRO A 376 -25.27 9.61 16.00
C PRO A 376 -23.94 8.92 15.65
N GLU A 377 -22.87 9.71 15.58
CA GLU A 377 -21.51 9.24 15.26
C GLU A 377 -20.99 8.19 16.27
N SER A 378 -21.54 8.15 17.48
CA SER A 378 -21.20 7.17 18.51
C SER A 378 -21.65 5.74 18.19
N LEU A 379 -22.50 5.53 17.17
CA LEU A 379 -22.94 4.18 16.78
C LEU A 379 -21.83 3.33 16.15
N ILE A 380 -20.82 3.97 15.56
CA ILE A 380 -19.66 3.30 14.95
C ILE A 380 -18.46 3.19 15.91
N ASP A 381 -18.57 3.68 17.14
CA ASP A 381 -17.53 3.53 18.17
C ASP A 381 -17.28 2.05 18.47
N GLY A 382 -16.02 1.61 18.35
CA GLY A 382 -15.64 0.20 18.52
C GLY A 382 -15.95 -0.71 17.32
N VAL A 383 -16.48 -0.15 16.22
CA VAL A 383 -16.70 -0.85 14.95
C VAL A 383 -15.80 -0.28 13.86
N TYR A 384 -15.83 1.04 13.68
CA TYR A 384 -14.88 1.77 12.84
C TYR A 384 -13.77 2.37 13.71
N ASP A 385 -12.51 2.12 13.36
CA ASP A 385 -11.37 2.71 14.05
C ASP A 385 -11.17 4.18 13.62
N LYS A 386 -11.67 5.10 14.46
CA LYS A 386 -11.53 6.54 14.27
C LYS A 386 -10.12 7.05 14.57
N SER A 387 -9.25 6.27 15.22
CA SER A 387 -7.95 6.75 15.72
C SER A 387 -7.07 7.36 14.62
N PHE A 388 -7.18 6.86 13.39
CA PHE A 388 -6.46 7.41 12.23
C PHE A 388 -6.99 8.79 11.82
N ASP A 389 -8.31 8.97 11.77
CA ASP A 389 -8.96 10.24 11.45
C ASP A 389 -8.76 11.29 12.57
N ASP A 390 -8.82 10.87 13.82
CA ASP A 390 -8.52 11.70 15.00
C ASP A 390 -7.05 12.15 15.01
N SER A 391 -6.13 11.25 14.61
CA SER A 391 -4.71 11.57 14.47
C SER A 391 -4.48 12.60 13.35
N LEU A 392 -5.12 12.43 12.19
CA LEU A 392 -5.09 13.43 11.12
C LEU A 392 -5.61 14.80 11.60
N SER A 393 -6.73 14.82 12.34
CA SER A 393 -7.31 16.05 12.89
C SER A 393 -6.39 16.72 13.91
N THR A 394 -5.73 15.94 14.76
CA THR A 394 -4.76 16.39 15.76
C THR A 394 -3.55 17.06 15.10
N ILE A 395 -2.95 16.40 14.09
CA ILE A 395 -1.78 16.96 13.38
C ILE A 395 -2.16 18.15 12.51
N LEU A 396 -3.33 18.14 11.86
CA LEU A 396 -3.83 19.31 11.12
C LEU A 396 -4.03 20.52 12.03
N THR A 397 -4.57 20.32 13.24
CA THR A 397 -4.71 21.38 14.25
C THR A 397 -3.34 21.93 14.66
N TYR A 398 -2.37 21.04 14.90
CA TYR A 398 -1.01 21.41 15.28
C TYR A 398 -0.25 22.18 14.17
N GLU A 399 -0.34 21.75 12.90
CA GLU A 399 0.27 22.47 11.79
C GLU A 399 -0.37 23.84 11.55
N ASN A 400 -1.69 23.97 11.69
CA ASN A 400 -2.35 25.28 11.62
C ASN A 400 -1.83 26.20 12.73
N TYR A 401 -1.70 25.71 13.97
CA TYR A 401 -1.10 26.47 15.07
C TYR A 401 0.35 26.90 14.78
N ILE A 402 1.19 26.01 14.25
CA ILE A 402 2.57 26.33 13.83
C ILE A 402 2.58 27.45 12.79
N ARG A 403 1.70 27.37 11.78
CA ARG A 403 1.58 28.35 10.70
C ARG A 403 1.19 29.73 11.24
N ASP A 404 0.23 29.77 12.14
CA ASP A 404 -0.38 31.00 12.65
C ASP A 404 0.56 31.74 13.63
N VAL A 405 1.27 31.00 14.52
CA VAL A 405 2.32 31.56 15.40
C VAL A 405 3.45 32.24 14.62
N LYS A 406 3.76 31.76 13.41
CA LYS A 406 4.73 32.41 12.51
C LYS A 406 4.18 33.70 11.88
N GLY A 407 2.88 33.73 11.56
CA GLY A 407 2.19 34.92 11.05
C GLY A 407 2.30 36.11 12.01
N ASP A 408 2.08 35.88 13.30
CA ASP A 408 2.17 36.92 14.33
C ASP A 408 3.60 37.46 14.52
N LYS A 409 4.63 36.62 14.37
CA LYS A 409 6.04 37.08 14.37
C LYS A 409 6.36 37.98 13.18
N ILE A 410 5.81 37.69 12.00
CA ILE A 410 6.02 38.53 10.80
C ILE A 410 5.30 39.88 10.96
N ASN A 411 4.08 39.88 11.49
CA ASN A 411 3.31 41.10 11.71
C ASN A 411 3.90 42.00 12.82
N SER A 412 4.43 41.41 13.90
CA SER A 412 5.06 42.15 15.01
C SER A 412 6.49 42.66 14.71
N SER A 413 7.14 42.14 13.66
CA SER A 413 8.48 42.58 13.24
C SER A 413 8.52 43.99 12.59
N SER A 414 7.38 44.68 12.52
CA SER A 414 7.27 45.99 11.84
C SER A 414 7.46 47.21 12.77
N GLU A 415 7.56 47.03 14.09
CA GLU A 415 7.82 48.13 15.03
C GLU A 415 9.01 47.84 15.96
N ASN A 416 10.06 48.67 15.80
CA ASN A 416 11.26 48.85 16.62
C ASN A 416 11.36 48.13 18.00
N ILE A 417 12.33 47.23 18.14
CA ILE A 417 13.22 47.21 19.33
C ILE A 417 14.67 46.98 18.89
N ILE A 418 15.55 47.87 19.35
CA ILE A 418 17.01 47.71 19.36
C ILE A 418 17.40 47.28 20.78
N ASN A 419 18.28 46.29 20.90
CA ASN A 419 18.92 45.79 22.13
C ASN A 419 17.99 45.21 23.23
N ASP A 420 17.97 43.89 23.38
CA ASP A 420 18.45 43.29 24.65
C ASP A 420 18.87 41.82 24.46
N ASN A 421 20.13 41.50 24.75
CA ASN A 421 20.62 40.11 24.79
C ASN A 421 20.23 39.48 26.14
N LYS A 422 19.02 38.93 26.25
CA LYS A 422 18.59 38.11 27.41
C LYS A 422 17.78 36.89 26.98
N THR A 423 18.22 35.74 27.49
CA THR A 423 17.50 34.44 27.55
C THR A 423 16.87 33.94 26.25
N SER A 424 17.58 33.02 25.58
CA SER A 424 17.09 32.24 24.44
C SER A 424 16.05 31.18 24.86
N LYS A 425 14.85 31.61 25.23
CA LYS A 425 13.63 30.81 25.13
C LYS A 425 12.75 31.45 24.09
N ASP A 426 12.25 30.69 23.11
CA ASP A 426 11.18 31.14 22.22
C ASP A 426 9.88 31.21 23.05
N PRO A 427 9.37 32.39 23.46
CA PRO A 427 8.32 32.46 24.49
C PRO A 427 6.93 32.02 24.01
N ALA A 428 6.83 31.66 22.73
CA ALA A 428 5.58 31.38 22.03
C ALA A 428 5.29 29.88 21.86
N PHE A 429 6.00 28.99 22.58
CA PHE A 429 5.86 27.54 22.42
C PHE A 429 6.06 26.77 23.75
N GLU A 430 5.17 26.97 24.71
CA GLU A 430 4.99 26.07 25.85
C GLU A 430 3.72 25.24 25.63
N LEU A 431 3.87 24.08 24.99
CA LEU A 431 2.86 23.01 25.00
C LEU A 431 2.80 22.37 26.39
N SER A 432 1.64 21.87 26.81
CA SER A 432 1.56 21.06 28.03
C SER A 432 2.11 19.64 27.78
N GLU A 433 2.51 18.91 28.83
CA GLU A 433 2.96 17.50 28.69
C GLU A 433 1.86 16.62 28.03
N ASP A 434 0.58 16.94 28.26
CA ASP A 434 -0.57 16.24 27.67
C ASP A 434 -0.73 16.54 26.16
N ASP A 435 -0.48 17.79 25.74
CA ASP A 435 -0.49 18.15 24.31
C ASP A 435 0.69 17.52 23.56
N VAL A 436 1.89 17.52 24.16
CA VAL A 436 3.08 16.85 23.60
C VAL A 436 2.81 15.36 23.40
N HIS A 437 2.27 14.68 24.42
CA HIS A 437 1.93 13.27 24.33
C HIS A 437 0.88 13.00 23.22
N LYS A 438 -0.22 13.76 23.17
CA LYS A 438 -1.26 13.61 22.12
C LYS A 438 -0.72 13.82 20.69
N ILE A 439 0.14 14.81 20.49
CA ILE A 439 0.74 15.06 19.17
C ILE A 439 1.71 13.91 18.82
N PHE A 440 2.49 13.41 19.77
CA PHE A 440 3.35 12.24 19.56
C PHE A 440 2.54 10.99 19.20
N GLU A 441 1.48 10.68 19.95
CA GLU A 441 0.55 9.57 19.69
C GLU A 441 0.02 9.63 18.24
N ALA A 442 -0.42 10.81 17.79
CA ALA A 442 -0.91 11.02 16.44
C ALA A 442 0.20 10.88 15.37
N ILE A 443 1.43 11.33 15.63
CA ILE A 443 2.58 11.11 14.73
C ILE A 443 2.90 9.60 14.59
N ASP A 444 2.94 8.86 15.70
CA ASP A 444 3.22 7.41 15.71
C ASP A 444 2.11 6.61 15.00
N ALA A 445 0.84 6.96 15.25
CA ALA A 445 -0.31 6.35 14.59
C ALA A 445 -0.29 6.56 13.07
N LEU A 446 0.05 7.76 12.60
CA LEU A 446 0.11 8.11 11.17
C LEU A 446 1.39 7.64 10.45
N SER A 447 2.44 7.34 11.20
CA SER A 447 3.75 6.91 10.69
C SER A 447 3.75 5.43 10.28
N SER A 448 4.44 5.12 9.17
CA SER A 448 4.76 3.72 8.81
C SER A 448 5.90 3.11 9.63
N TYR A 449 6.53 3.88 10.53
CA TYR A 449 7.56 3.44 11.47
C TYR A 449 7.14 3.82 12.89
N SER A 450 6.94 2.83 13.77
CA SER A 450 6.53 3.12 15.15
C SER A 450 7.74 3.50 16.02
N LEU A 451 7.72 4.75 16.49
CA LEU A 451 8.62 5.26 17.52
C LEU A 451 8.39 4.57 18.86
N LYS A 452 7.16 4.11 19.17
CA LYS A 452 6.90 3.33 20.39
C LYS A 452 7.61 1.98 20.43
N GLY A 453 7.80 1.37 19.26
CA GLY A 453 8.63 0.17 19.10
C GLY A 453 10.13 0.42 19.29
N SER A 454 10.57 1.68 19.29
CA SER A 454 11.99 2.00 19.49
C SER A 454 12.48 1.65 20.89
N LEU A 455 13.64 1.00 20.93
CA LEU A 455 14.45 0.84 22.12
C LEU A 455 14.71 2.14 22.88
N PHE A 456 14.91 3.26 22.16
CA PHE A 456 15.13 4.54 22.80
C PHE A 456 13.88 5.02 23.53
N TYR A 457 12.70 4.90 22.90
CA TYR A 457 11.41 5.22 23.51
C TYR A 457 11.14 4.35 24.74
N LYS A 458 11.37 3.04 24.67
CA LYS A 458 11.15 2.09 25.78
C LYS A 458 11.93 2.46 27.06
N LYS A 459 13.09 3.12 26.94
CA LYS A 459 13.89 3.58 28.11
C LYS A 459 13.76 5.09 28.40
N ASN A 460 13.44 5.93 27.40
CA ASN A 460 13.40 7.39 27.50
C ASN A 460 12.15 7.98 26.80
N PRO A 461 10.92 7.63 27.22
CA PRO A 461 9.71 7.98 26.47
C PRO A 461 9.51 9.50 26.36
N LYS A 462 9.58 10.22 27.50
CA LYS A 462 9.46 11.69 27.54
C LYS A 462 10.46 12.43 26.65
N ASP A 463 11.69 11.90 26.52
CA ASP A 463 12.71 12.53 25.67
C ASP A 463 12.37 12.32 24.19
N MET A 464 11.91 11.12 23.82
CA MET A 464 11.49 10.82 22.46
C MET A 464 10.26 11.64 22.05
N GLU A 465 9.25 11.75 22.92
CA GLU A 465 8.03 12.53 22.68
C GLU A 465 8.35 14.00 22.39
N GLU A 466 9.06 14.68 23.29
CA GLU A 466 9.48 16.08 23.16
C GLU A 466 10.31 16.31 21.88
N ILE A 467 11.33 15.47 21.64
CA ILE A 467 12.17 15.61 20.44
C ILE A 467 11.35 15.39 19.17
N THR A 468 10.41 14.44 19.16
CA THR A 468 9.55 14.15 17.99
C THR A 468 8.63 15.33 17.67
N VAL A 469 7.93 15.88 18.67
CA VAL A 469 7.01 17.00 18.49
C VAL A 469 7.74 18.28 18.04
N ARG A 470 8.93 18.53 18.59
CA ARG A 470 9.82 19.64 18.19
C ARG A 470 10.42 19.44 16.79
N ALA A 471 10.85 18.22 16.45
CA ALA A 471 11.36 17.88 15.14
C ALA A 471 10.28 18.04 14.06
N TYR A 472 9.07 17.55 14.32
CA TYR A 472 7.91 17.75 13.44
C TYR A 472 7.64 19.24 13.18
N ARG A 473 7.67 20.08 14.22
CA ARG A 473 7.55 21.54 14.10
C ARG A 473 8.64 22.15 13.24
N ASN A 474 9.91 21.80 13.48
CA ASN A 474 11.03 22.35 12.72
C ASN A 474 10.96 21.96 11.23
N VAL A 475 10.58 20.72 10.93
CA VAL A 475 10.34 20.27 9.56
C VAL A 475 9.15 21.01 8.94
N SER A 476 8.04 21.19 9.66
CA SER A 476 6.86 21.93 9.18
C SER A 476 7.20 23.40 8.87
N LEU A 477 7.95 24.06 9.76
CA LEU A 477 8.45 25.43 9.55
C LEU A 477 9.38 25.50 8.33
N PHE A 478 10.27 24.53 8.14
CA PHE A 478 11.13 24.45 6.96
C PHE A 478 10.32 24.38 5.65
N TYR A 479 9.26 23.55 5.60
CA TYR A 479 8.38 23.48 4.43
C TYR A 479 7.69 24.84 4.17
N GLN A 480 7.20 25.50 5.23
CA GLN A 480 6.58 26.83 5.13
C GLN A 480 7.57 27.93 4.69
N GLU A 481 8.84 27.87 5.09
CA GLU A 481 9.89 28.82 4.64
C GLU A 481 10.24 28.68 3.16
N HIS A 482 10.15 27.46 2.62
CA HIS A 482 10.49 27.15 1.23
C HIS A 482 9.28 27.19 0.29
N ASN A 483 8.16 27.78 0.73
CA ASN A 483 6.88 27.85 0.00
C ASN A 483 6.42 26.47 -0.52
N LYS A 484 6.60 25.42 0.28
CA LYS A 484 6.10 24.07 0.00
C LYS A 484 4.70 23.88 0.59
N PRO A 485 3.94 22.85 0.14
CA PRO A 485 2.73 22.40 0.82
C PRO A 485 3.00 22.09 2.30
N MET A 486 1.94 21.97 3.10
CA MET A 486 2.07 21.59 4.52
C MET A 486 2.75 20.20 4.63
N LEU A 487 3.43 19.89 5.74
CA LEU A 487 4.12 18.60 5.88
C LEU A 487 3.09 17.45 5.87
N LEU A 488 1.92 17.65 6.46
CA LEU A 488 0.80 16.71 6.35
C LEU A 488 0.36 16.50 4.89
N GLU A 489 0.32 17.55 4.06
CA GLU A 489 0.04 17.43 2.62
C GLU A 489 1.16 16.73 1.84
N LYS A 490 2.42 16.87 2.26
CA LYS A 490 3.53 16.07 1.71
C LYS A 490 3.33 14.59 2.04
N CYS A 491 2.92 14.27 3.27
CA CYS A 491 2.76 12.92 3.78
C CYS A 491 1.52 12.19 3.22
N PHE A 492 0.41 12.90 3.00
CA PHE A 492 -0.90 12.33 2.63
C PHE A 492 -1.48 12.86 1.32
N GLY A 493 -0.74 13.71 0.58
CA GLY A 493 -1.24 14.42 -0.60
C GLY A 493 -2.06 15.66 -0.22
N ALA A 494 -2.39 16.52 -1.18
CA ALA A 494 -3.13 17.76 -0.93
C ALA A 494 -4.47 17.50 -0.22
N LYS A 495 -4.90 18.44 0.63
CA LYS A 495 -6.29 18.45 1.13
C LYS A 495 -7.21 19.00 0.04
N GLY A 496 -8.31 18.32 -0.24
CA GLY A 496 -9.23 18.72 -1.31
C GLY A 496 -10.60 18.05 -1.21
N VAL A 497 -11.51 18.50 -2.07
CA VAL A 497 -12.86 17.93 -2.20
C VAL A 497 -12.88 16.95 -3.36
N TYR A 498 -13.13 15.67 -3.07
CA TYR A 498 -13.13 14.58 -4.04
C TYR A 498 -14.55 14.03 -4.24
N PRO A 499 -14.93 13.59 -5.46
CA PRO A 499 -16.21 12.89 -5.66
C PRO A 499 -16.30 11.63 -4.78
N TYR A 500 -17.43 11.46 -4.09
CA TYR A 500 -17.67 10.31 -3.22
C TYR A 500 -18.88 9.51 -3.70
N HIS A 501 -18.84 8.20 -3.52
CA HIS A 501 -19.92 7.30 -3.90
C HIS A 501 -20.40 6.54 -2.66
N MET A 502 -21.52 6.99 -2.09
CA MET A 502 -22.16 6.33 -0.95
C MET A 502 -22.46 4.86 -1.26
N PHE A 503 -22.16 4.01 -0.29
CA PHE A 503 -22.34 2.56 -0.35
C PHE A 503 -21.63 1.93 -1.55
N ARG A 504 -20.37 2.32 -1.78
CA ARG A 504 -19.52 1.74 -2.84
C ARG A 504 -19.53 0.21 -2.73
N LYS A 505 -19.59 -0.48 -3.88
CA LYS A 505 -19.76 -1.95 -4.00
C LYS A 505 -21.17 -2.49 -3.60
N ALA A 506 -22.16 -1.64 -3.31
CA ALA A 506 -23.56 -2.07 -3.15
C ALA A 506 -24.42 -1.86 -4.40
N ILE A 507 -25.54 -2.58 -4.49
CA ILE A 507 -26.69 -2.14 -5.31
C ILE A 507 -27.50 -1.19 -4.44
N PHE A 508 -27.35 0.11 -4.69
CA PHE A 508 -27.95 1.17 -3.87
C PHE A 508 -28.63 2.21 -4.76
N TYR A 509 -29.63 2.90 -4.20
CA TYR A 509 -30.27 4.06 -4.79
C TYR A 509 -30.41 5.16 -3.74
N ASP A 510 -29.81 6.32 -4.03
CA ASP A 510 -30.06 7.54 -3.27
C ASP A 510 -31.53 7.91 -3.50
N HIS A 511 -32.34 7.64 -2.49
CA HIS A 511 -33.78 7.87 -2.50
C HIS A 511 -34.15 9.11 -1.68
N ILE A 512 -33.22 9.65 -0.88
CA ILE A 512 -33.43 10.89 -0.11
C ILE A 512 -33.20 12.11 -1.02
N HIS A 513 -32.22 12.04 -1.93
CA HIS A 513 -31.85 13.12 -2.87
C HIS A 513 -31.57 14.45 -2.16
N TYR A 514 -30.58 14.48 -1.27
CA TYR A 514 -30.17 15.71 -0.59
C TYR A 514 -29.73 16.81 -1.58
N GLU A 515 -30.37 17.99 -1.51
CA GLU A 515 -29.98 19.18 -2.30
C GLU A 515 -28.78 19.91 -1.66
N ASP A 516 -28.82 20.11 -0.34
CA ASP A 516 -27.73 20.63 0.49
C ASP A 516 -27.66 19.79 1.77
N TYR A 517 -26.53 19.11 1.97
CA TYR A 517 -26.23 18.36 3.18
C TYR A 517 -24.73 18.39 3.47
N GLU A 518 -24.36 18.53 4.74
CA GLU A 518 -22.98 18.45 5.22
C GLU A 518 -22.95 17.62 6.51
N TYR A 519 -22.01 16.69 6.59
CA TYR A 519 -21.73 15.88 7.78
C TYR A 519 -20.23 15.97 8.07
N VAL A 520 -19.88 16.65 9.14
CA VAL A 520 -18.50 16.77 9.63
C VAL A 520 -18.20 15.53 10.46
N PHE A 521 -17.29 14.68 10.00
CA PHE A 521 -16.81 13.50 10.73
C PHE A 521 -15.55 13.85 11.54
N SER A 522 -14.67 14.67 10.96
CA SER A 522 -13.57 15.37 11.66
C SER A 522 -13.12 16.58 10.84
N ASP A 523 -12.23 17.43 11.36
CA ASP A 523 -11.66 18.55 10.59
C ASP A 523 -10.85 18.06 9.37
N ALA A 524 -10.43 16.79 9.37
CA ALA A 524 -9.76 16.10 8.29
C ALA A 524 -10.70 15.32 7.35
N ARG A 525 -11.99 15.15 7.69
CA ARG A 525 -12.96 14.35 6.92
C ARG A 525 -14.37 14.95 6.98
N ILE A 526 -14.80 15.62 5.91
CA ILE A 526 -16.12 16.26 5.80
C ILE A 526 -16.87 15.72 4.58
N TYR A 527 -18.04 15.12 4.80
CA TYR A 527 -18.92 14.65 3.73
C TYR A 527 -19.88 15.77 3.34
N ARG A 528 -20.05 16.00 2.03
CA ARG A 528 -21.00 16.98 1.49
C ARG A 528 -21.82 16.39 0.35
N CYS A 529 -23.12 16.64 0.37
CA CYS A 529 -23.98 16.52 -0.80
C CYS A 529 -24.37 17.92 -1.29
N ARG A 530 -24.24 18.16 -2.60
CA ARG A 530 -24.62 19.40 -3.28
C ARG A 530 -25.29 19.03 -4.60
N ASP A 531 -26.52 19.49 -4.82
CA ASP A 531 -27.32 19.15 -6.01
C ASP A 531 -27.41 17.63 -6.27
N GLY A 532 -27.55 16.82 -5.22
CA GLY A 532 -27.56 15.34 -5.29
C GLY A 532 -26.20 14.69 -5.59
N HIS A 533 -25.10 15.45 -5.62
CA HIS A 533 -23.75 14.93 -5.85
C HIS A 533 -22.96 14.87 -4.53
N TRP A 534 -22.56 13.66 -4.15
CA TRP A 534 -21.76 13.40 -2.95
C TRP A 534 -20.27 13.66 -3.19
N SER A 535 -19.63 14.23 -2.18
CA SER A 535 -18.20 14.55 -2.16
C SER A 535 -17.64 14.45 -0.74
N LEU A 536 -16.32 14.28 -0.66
CA LEU A 536 -15.56 14.13 0.57
C LEU A 536 -14.40 15.14 0.57
N GLU A 537 -14.38 16.05 1.55
CA GLU A 537 -13.19 16.86 1.84
C GLU A 537 -12.25 16.07 2.75
N THR A 538 -11.07 15.73 2.25
CA THR A 538 -10.02 15.03 3.02
C THR A 538 -8.65 15.14 2.32
N PHE A 539 -7.63 14.42 2.80
CA PHE A 539 -6.32 14.29 2.12
C PHE A 539 -6.35 13.11 1.14
N TYR A 540 -5.69 13.24 -0.02
CA TYR A 540 -5.73 12.25 -1.11
C TYR A 540 -5.39 10.80 -0.71
N LYS A 541 -4.56 10.59 0.32
CA LYS A 541 -4.15 9.29 0.87
C LYS A 541 -4.52 9.12 2.35
N ALA A 542 -5.64 9.67 2.80
CA ALA A 542 -6.13 9.56 4.18
C ALA A 542 -6.65 8.16 4.59
N ASP A 543 -6.20 7.10 3.91
CA ASP A 543 -6.62 5.70 4.10
C ASP A 543 -5.48 4.78 4.58
N SER A 544 -4.25 5.30 4.68
CA SER A 544 -3.06 4.47 4.93
C SER A 544 -1.91 5.26 5.58
N LYS A 545 -1.13 4.60 6.45
CA LYS A 545 0.06 5.17 7.12
C LYS A 545 1.08 5.73 6.12
N SER A 546 1.66 6.89 6.42
CA SER A 546 2.58 7.57 5.50
C SER A 546 4.02 7.05 5.62
N SER A 547 4.59 6.61 4.50
CA SER A 547 6.00 6.22 4.38
C SER A 547 6.95 7.42 4.50
N ASP A 548 6.53 8.60 4.05
CA ASP A 548 7.33 9.83 4.17
C ASP A 548 7.43 10.25 5.64
N LEU A 549 6.34 10.15 6.40
CA LEU A 549 6.35 10.35 7.84
C LEU A 549 7.17 9.26 8.55
N GLY A 550 7.06 8.01 8.11
CA GLY A 550 7.88 6.89 8.60
C GLY A 550 9.38 7.12 8.44
N ALA A 551 9.82 7.68 7.30
CA ALA A 551 11.22 8.03 7.07
C ALA A 551 11.71 9.16 7.99
N ILE A 552 10.84 10.14 8.29
CA ILE A 552 11.13 11.21 9.27
C ILE A 552 11.23 10.61 10.69
N CYS A 553 10.29 9.75 11.08
CA CYS A 553 10.27 9.11 12.40
C CYS A 553 11.50 8.21 12.62
N LYS A 554 11.87 7.37 11.64
CA LYS A 554 13.09 6.56 11.74
C LYS A 554 14.36 7.42 11.84
N GLU A 555 14.39 8.58 11.17
CA GLU A 555 15.51 9.53 11.29
C GLU A 555 15.54 10.24 12.66
N ILE A 556 14.37 10.53 13.27
CA ILE A 556 14.27 11.02 14.65
C ILE A 556 14.88 10.01 15.62
N ASP A 557 14.47 8.73 15.57
CA ASP A 557 15.05 7.69 16.44
C ASP A 557 16.58 7.58 16.25
N ARG A 558 17.04 7.53 14.99
CA ARG A 558 18.48 7.51 14.67
C ARG A 558 19.23 8.68 15.30
N ILE A 559 18.66 9.88 15.27
CA ILE A 559 19.25 11.10 15.84
C ILE A 559 19.23 11.04 17.37
N CYS A 560 18.14 10.58 18.00
CA CYS A 560 18.04 10.35 19.44
C CYS A 560 19.12 9.38 19.91
N ARG A 561 19.18 8.16 19.34
CA ARG A 561 20.20 7.15 19.66
C ARG A 561 21.62 7.70 19.54
N ARG A 562 21.92 8.40 18.45
CA ARG A 562 23.24 9.01 18.23
C ARG A 562 23.58 10.09 19.27
N LYS A 563 22.66 11.01 19.57
CA LYS A 563 22.93 12.15 20.48
C LYS A 563 23.00 11.73 21.95
N PHE A 564 22.17 10.77 22.37
CA PHE A 564 22.19 10.22 23.72
C PHE A 564 23.22 9.09 23.90
N SER A 565 23.98 8.74 22.85
CA SER A 565 24.93 7.61 22.85
C SER A 565 24.28 6.29 23.29
N PHE A 566 23.05 6.06 22.83
CA PHE A 566 22.18 4.98 23.28
C PHE A 566 22.07 3.89 22.20
N GLY A 567 22.55 2.68 22.54
CA GLY A 567 22.55 1.53 21.64
C GLY A 567 23.35 1.76 20.34
N HIS A 568 23.08 0.95 19.33
CA HIS A 568 23.65 1.15 18.00
C HIS A 568 22.82 2.16 17.19
N PRO A 569 23.44 3.12 16.48
CA PRO A 569 22.72 4.04 15.61
C PRO A 569 22.11 3.30 14.41
N LEU A 570 20.81 3.50 14.18
CA LEU A 570 20.11 2.96 13.00
C LEU A 570 20.74 3.44 11.69
N GLN A 571 20.56 2.68 10.61
CA GLN A 571 20.99 3.10 9.28
C GLN A 571 20.22 4.34 8.81
N GLN A 572 20.93 5.34 8.26
CA GLN A 572 20.31 6.52 7.65
C GLN A 572 19.65 6.13 6.32
N LYS A 573 18.31 6.10 6.29
CA LYS A 573 17.53 5.87 5.06
C LYS A 573 16.99 7.18 4.44
N LEU A 574 16.88 8.26 5.23
CA LEU A 574 16.46 9.57 4.71
C LEU A 574 17.63 10.29 4.01
N ASN A 575 17.39 10.81 2.79
CA ASN A 575 18.38 11.48 1.95
C ASN A 575 18.03 12.95 1.69
N LEU A 576 17.58 13.67 2.74
CA LEU A 576 17.20 15.09 2.68
C LEU A 576 18.01 15.90 3.73
N PRO A 577 19.21 16.40 3.39
CA PRO A 577 20.13 16.98 4.37
C PRO A 577 19.55 18.12 5.21
N LEU A 578 18.74 19.00 4.61
CA LEU A 578 18.11 20.13 5.32
C LEU A 578 17.03 19.67 6.31
N ILE A 579 16.31 18.58 6.00
CA ILE A 579 15.33 17.96 6.90
C ILE A 579 16.04 17.27 8.07
N ILE A 580 17.12 16.53 7.77
CA ILE A 580 17.98 15.90 8.79
C ILE A 580 18.57 16.96 9.74
N GLN A 581 18.99 18.12 9.20
CA GLN A 581 19.47 19.23 10.02
C GLN A 581 18.35 19.80 10.92
N ALA A 582 17.16 20.07 10.37
CA ALA A 582 16.02 20.57 11.14
C ALA A 582 15.61 19.64 12.30
N ILE A 583 15.69 18.32 12.10
CA ILE A 583 15.48 17.29 13.14
C ILE A 583 16.64 17.32 14.16
N SER A 584 17.89 17.40 13.70
CA SER A 584 19.05 17.49 14.61
C SER A 584 18.97 18.72 15.50
N ASP A 585 18.63 19.88 14.94
CA ASP A 585 18.54 21.16 15.65
C ASP A 585 17.45 21.12 16.74
N ALA A 586 16.32 20.45 16.47
CA ALA A 586 15.27 20.21 17.46
C ALA A 586 15.79 19.40 18.66
N ALA A 587 16.51 18.31 18.39
CA ALA A 587 17.10 17.47 19.43
C ALA A 587 18.23 18.19 20.19
N ASP A 588 19.09 18.95 19.50
CA ASP A 588 20.15 19.75 20.12
C ASP A 588 19.59 20.82 21.07
N THR A 589 18.51 21.49 20.65
CA THR A 589 17.83 22.49 21.49
C THR A 589 17.21 21.84 22.72
N TYR A 590 16.51 20.71 22.56
CA TYR A 590 15.95 19.96 23.69
C TYR A 590 17.00 19.49 24.70
N ILE A 591 18.09 18.87 24.22
CA ILE A 591 19.16 18.36 25.08
C ILE A 591 19.81 19.51 25.86
N LYS A 592 20.10 20.64 25.20
CA LYS A 592 20.66 21.82 25.85
C LYS A 592 19.73 22.39 26.92
N GLU A 593 18.42 22.50 26.64
CA GLU A 593 17.42 22.93 27.61
C GLU A 593 17.33 21.98 28.81
N LYS A 594 17.38 20.67 28.58
CA LYS A 594 17.37 19.63 29.61
C LYS A 594 18.62 19.70 30.50
N GLU A 595 19.81 19.88 29.91
CA GLU A 595 21.06 20.11 30.64
C GLU A 595 21.04 21.41 31.45
N GLU A 596 20.47 22.49 30.90
CA GLU A 596 20.33 23.76 31.60
C GLU A 596 19.33 23.70 32.75
N ALA A 597 18.22 22.95 32.59
CA ALA A 597 17.25 22.70 33.64
C ALA A 597 17.80 21.79 34.76
N ALA A 598 18.70 20.87 34.43
CA ALA A 598 19.37 19.98 35.39
C ALA A 598 20.47 20.68 36.22
N LYS A 599 20.99 21.84 35.77
CA LYS A 599 21.96 22.62 36.55
C LYS A 599 21.29 23.14 37.84
N PRO A 600 21.84 22.84 39.04
CA PRO A 600 21.21 23.27 40.29
C PRO A 600 21.16 24.81 40.36
N LYS A 601 19.98 25.36 40.61
CA LYS A 601 19.76 26.81 40.74
C LYS A 601 20.44 27.32 42.01
N ILE A 602 21.69 27.77 41.89
CA ILE A 602 22.46 28.34 43.00
C ILE A 602 21.85 29.69 43.38
N HIS A 603 21.05 29.73 44.45
CA HIS A 603 20.53 30.97 45.01
C HIS A 603 21.63 31.71 45.79
N ILE A 604 22.41 32.55 45.10
CA ILE A 604 23.41 33.41 45.73
C ILE A 604 22.70 34.57 46.45
N ASP A 605 22.71 34.53 47.78
CA ASP A 605 22.22 35.61 48.64
C ASP A 605 23.25 36.77 48.67
N PHE A 606 23.05 37.75 47.78
CA PHE A 606 23.89 38.95 47.67
C PHE A 606 23.88 39.82 48.95
N GLY A 607 22.95 39.63 49.89
CA GLY A 607 22.97 40.33 51.18
C GLY A 607 24.21 40.01 52.00
N LYS A 608 24.67 38.75 51.96
CA LYS A 608 25.82 38.25 52.74
C LYS A 608 27.18 38.58 52.13
N LEU A 609 27.23 38.88 50.84
CA LEU A 609 28.44 39.29 50.11
C LEU A 609 29.08 40.57 50.68
N SER A 610 28.25 41.46 51.27
CA SER A 610 28.73 42.65 51.97
C SER A 610 29.51 42.32 53.26
N GLY A 611 29.06 41.33 54.03
CA GLY A 611 29.73 40.84 55.24
C GLY A 611 31.04 40.12 54.89
N ILE A 612 30.99 39.18 53.95
CA ILE A 612 32.17 38.40 53.51
C ILE A 612 33.29 39.31 53.00
N ARG A 613 32.98 40.37 52.23
CA ARG A 613 33.98 41.36 51.81
C ARG A 613 34.58 42.16 52.97
N LYS A 614 33.79 42.43 54.01
CA LYS A 614 34.22 43.20 55.18
C LYS A 614 35.09 42.36 56.12
N ASP A 615 34.74 41.08 56.30
CA ASP A 615 35.51 40.12 57.10
C ASP A 615 36.83 39.76 56.39
N ALA A 616 36.82 39.63 55.06
CA ALA A 616 38.04 39.44 54.27
C ALA A 616 38.98 40.65 54.34
N ALA A 617 38.45 41.88 54.22
CA ALA A 617 39.23 43.10 54.39
C ALA A 617 39.84 43.18 55.81
N TYR A 618 39.03 42.96 56.85
CA TYR A 618 39.52 42.94 58.24
C TYR A 618 40.60 41.87 58.48
N THR A 619 40.48 40.70 57.85
CA THR A 619 41.47 39.61 57.98
C THR A 619 42.77 39.95 57.25
N ARG A 620 42.71 40.56 56.07
CA ARG A 620 43.89 41.08 55.36
C ARG A 620 44.60 42.15 56.18
N ASP A 621 43.85 43.15 56.65
CA ASP A 621 44.37 44.29 57.42
C ASP A 621 44.90 43.88 58.82
N GLN A 622 44.68 42.63 59.26
CA GLN A 622 45.25 42.00 60.47
C GLN A 622 46.50 41.14 60.19
N LEU A 623 46.76 40.77 58.93
CA LEU A 623 47.86 39.87 58.54
C LEU A 623 49.05 40.60 57.92
N ILE A 624 48.84 41.82 57.40
CA ILE A 624 49.93 42.67 56.88
C ILE A 624 50.86 43.07 58.02
N THR A 625 52.13 42.72 57.90
CA THR A 625 53.21 43.20 58.78
C THR A 625 53.90 44.44 58.20
N GLU A 626 54.57 45.25 59.04
CA GLU A 626 55.17 46.53 58.60
C GLU A 626 56.26 46.39 57.52
N GLU A 627 56.80 45.18 57.28
CA GLU A 627 57.74 44.89 56.17
C GLU A 627 57.03 44.57 54.85
N GLU A 628 55.75 44.19 54.84
CA GLU A 628 54.99 43.86 53.60
C GLU A 628 54.35 45.10 52.95
N MET A 629 54.25 46.21 53.70
CA MET A 629 53.73 47.49 53.17
C MET A 629 54.61 48.13 52.09
N SER A 630 55.90 47.80 51.98
CA SER A 630 56.76 48.33 50.90
C SER A 630 56.49 47.65 49.54
N ASP A 631 56.05 46.40 49.57
CA ASP A 631 55.99 45.55 48.38
C ASP A 631 54.60 45.62 47.73
N GLU A 632 53.52 45.80 48.52
CA GLU A 632 52.18 46.08 47.98
C GLU A 632 52.11 47.42 47.20
N ASP A 633 52.88 48.43 47.62
CA ASP A 633 52.93 49.77 46.99
C ASP A 633 53.68 49.76 45.63
N GLU A 634 54.51 48.76 45.35
CA GLU A 634 55.08 48.49 44.02
C GLU A 634 54.14 47.62 43.18
N PHE A 635 53.49 46.60 43.77
CA PHE A 635 52.61 45.68 43.04
C PHE A 635 51.34 46.39 42.50
N MET A 636 50.73 47.27 43.30
CA MET A 636 49.55 48.05 42.89
C MET A 636 49.83 49.02 41.74
N LYS A 637 51.05 49.58 41.65
CA LYS A 637 51.44 50.42 40.50
C LYS A 637 51.57 49.62 39.21
N PHE A 638 51.98 48.36 39.30
CA PHE A 638 52.18 47.48 38.14
C PHE A 638 50.84 47.05 37.51
N GLU A 639 49.80 46.78 38.31
CA GLU A 639 48.46 46.46 37.78
C GLU A 639 47.79 47.68 37.11
N ASP A 640 47.90 48.88 37.69
CA ASP A 640 47.33 50.11 37.10
C ASP A 640 47.99 50.49 35.75
N GLU A 641 49.31 50.31 35.58
CA GLU A 641 49.99 50.54 34.29
C GLU A 641 49.60 49.50 33.21
N VAL A 642 49.38 48.25 33.60
CA VAL A 642 48.92 47.17 32.69
C VAL A 642 47.46 47.35 32.29
N LEU A 643 46.60 47.87 33.19
CA LEU A 643 45.20 48.13 32.85
C LEU A 643 45.04 49.38 31.95
N ALA A 644 45.86 50.40 32.15
CA ALA A 644 45.85 51.62 31.33
C ALA A 644 46.32 51.39 29.89
N SER A 645 47.35 50.56 29.69
CA SER A 645 47.93 50.28 28.36
C SER A 645 46.99 49.48 27.44
N ASN A 646 46.34 48.45 27.98
CA ASN A 646 45.44 47.57 27.22
C ASN A 646 44.14 48.24 26.71
N ILE A 647 43.75 49.39 27.27
CA ILE A 647 42.55 50.13 26.84
C ILE A 647 42.87 51.11 25.70
N THR A 648 44.14 51.49 25.51
CA THR A 648 44.53 52.53 24.54
C THR A 648 44.82 52.05 23.10
N GLU A 649 45.08 50.76 22.87
CA GLU A 649 45.58 50.29 21.56
C GLU A 649 44.48 49.83 20.57
N SER A 650 43.23 49.66 21.00
CA SER A 650 42.18 48.99 20.21
C SER A 650 41.19 49.90 19.45
N VAL A 651 41.31 51.23 19.55
CA VAL A 651 40.28 52.18 19.03
C VAL A 651 40.80 53.14 17.93
N SER A 652 42.09 53.14 17.60
CA SER A 652 42.63 54.12 16.63
C SER A 652 43.71 53.57 15.69
N ASN A 653 43.29 52.84 14.65
CA ASN A 653 43.92 52.98 13.33
C ASN A 653 42.93 52.76 12.18
N LYS A 654 43.11 53.54 11.10
CA LYS A 654 42.13 53.74 10.03
C LYS A 654 42.74 53.31 8.68
N SER A 655 41.90 52.75 7.81
CA SER A 655 41.91 52.88 6.34
C SER A 655 43.11 52.39 5.47
N VAL A 656 42.77 51.55 4.46
CA VAL A 656 43.11 51.70 3.01
C VAL A 656 44.60 51.55 2.59
N ALA A 657 45.02 50.83 1.53
CA ALA A 657 44.43 49.83 0.61
C ALA A 657 45.54 49.23 -0.30
N LEU A 658 45.16 48.43 -1.33
CA LEU A 658 45.95 47.91 -2.48
C LEU A 658 46.87 46.68 -2.16
N SER A 659 47.05 45.69 -3.06
CA SER A 659 46.47 45.44 -4.40
C SER A 659 46.63 43.96 -4.82
N ASP A 660 45.86 43.57 -5.86
CA ASP A 660 45.79 42.26 -6.51
C ASP A 660 47.08 41.42 -6.70
N SER A 661 46.95 40.12 -6.45
CA SER A 661 47.57 39.08 -7.28
C SER A 661 46.69 37.82 -7.34
N LYS A 662 45.85 37.71 -8.38
CA LYS A 662 45.08 36.50 -8.68
C LYS A 662 45.98 35.38 -9.20
N LEU A 663 45.78 34.17 -8.70
CA LEU A 663 46.00 32.94 -9.48
C LEU A 663 44.70 32.14 -9.46
N GLN A 664 44.08 32.02 -10.64
CA GLN A 664 42.81 31.30 -10.83
C GLN A 664 43.06 29.79 -10.93
N ILE A 665 42.27 29.02 -10.21
CA ILE A 665 41.74 27.75 -10.71
C ILE A 665 40.21 27.85 -10.54
N GLY A 666 39.48 27.74 -11.63
CA GLY A 666 38.04 27.95 -11.65
C GLY A 666 37.26 26.75 -11.11
N VAL A 667 36.15 27.05 -10.45
CA VAL A 667 34.95 26.22 -10.50
C VAL A 667 33.92 27.11 -11.16
N ASP A 668 33.58 26.81 -12.41
CA ASP A 668 32.64 27.60 -13.20
C ASP A 668 31.21 27.48 -12.66
N ASP A 669 30.34 28.39 -13.09
CA ASP A 669 28.94 28.49 -12.68
C ASP A 669 28.21 27.13 -12.73
N ILE A 670 27.77 26.63 -11.57
CA ILE A 670 26.66 25.69 -11.50
C ILE A 670 25.41 26.53 -11.26
N ASP A 671 24.61 26.69 -12.31
CA ASP A 671 23.34 27.42 -12.21
C ASP A 671 22.37 26.63 -11.30
N ILE A 672 22.20 27.11 -10.07
CA ILE A 672 21.37 26.48 -9.03
C ILE A 672 19.88 26.39 -9.45
N ARG A 673 19.49 27.03 -10.57
CA ARG A 673 18.16 26.88 -11.17
C ARG A 673 17.97 25.56 -11.92
N GLU A 674 19.02 24.89 -12.42
CA GLU A 674 18.84 23.63 -13.17
C GLU A 674 18.66 22.40 -12.28
N VAL A 675 19.28 22.36 -11.09
CA VAL A 675 19.22 21.19 -10.17
C VAL A 675 17.81 21.00 -9.56
N ILE A 676 16.98 22.04 -9.55
CA ILE A 676 15.62 22.02 -8.98
C ILE A 676 14.52 21.98 -10.10
N SER A 677 14.89 22.05 -11.38
CA SER A 677 13.93 22.18 -12.50
C SER A 677 13.54 20.87 -13.20
N ASN A 678 14.12 19.72 -12.84
CA ASN A 678 13.88 18.44 -13.53
C ASN A 678 12.76 17.56 -12.94
N ASP A 679 11.94 18.09 -12.03
CA ASP A 679 10.66 17.47 -11.63
C ASP A 679 9.55 17.79 -12.64
N ASN A 680 9.70 17.28 -13.87
CA ASN A 680 8.66 17.34 -14.90
C ASN A 680 8.79 16.22 -15.96
N ILE A 681 8.59 14.96 -15.55
CA ILE A 681 8.21 13.88 -16.48
C ILE A 681 6.97 13.12 -15.98
N SER A 682 5.88 13.35 -16.71
CA SER A 682 4.68 12.50 -16.89
C SER A 682 3.82 12.09 -15.68
N ASN A 683 2.70 12.80 -15.55
CA ASN A 683 1.40 12.17 -15.26
C ASN A 683 1.00 11.20 -16.40
N ASP A 684 1.24 9.89 -16.24
CA ASP A 684 0.28 8.82 -16.58
C ASP A 684 0.93 7.44 -16.29
N LYS A 685 0.52 6.82 -15.17
CA LYS A 685 0.27 5.37 -15.07
C LYS A 685 -0.36 5.02 -13.72
N THR A 686 -1.52 4.40 -13.81
CA THR A 686 -2.30 3.85 -12.69
C THR A 686 -1.47 2.89 -11.84
N VAL A 687 -1.27 3.22 -10.56
CA VAL A 687 -0.78 2.27 -9.56
C VAL A 687 -1.99 1.52 -9.00
N SER A 688 -2.06 0.23 -9.29
CA SER A 688 -2.87 -0.73 -8.54
C SER A 688 -2.27 -0.93 -7.15
N ASN A 689 -3.13 -1.05 -6.14
CA ASN A 689 -2.79 -1.35 -4.74
C ASN A 689 -1.66 -2.39 -4.62
N ASP A 690 -0.67 -2.11 -3.78
CA ASP A 690 0.02 -3.15 -3.01
C ASP A 690 0.70 -2.56 -1.75
N GLN A 691 0.86 -3.47 -0.79
CA GLN A 691 1.29 -3.41 0.62
C GLN A 691 2.45 -2.46 1.02
N PRO A 692 2.57 -2.11 2.33
CA PRO A 692 3.55 -1.15 2.83
C PRO A 692 4.93 -1.76 3.16
N SER A 693 5.93 -0.88 3.26
CA SER A 693 7.27 -1.09 3.84
C SER A 693 8.25 -1.91 2.98
N GLY A 694 9.54 -1.55 3.05
CA GLY A 694 10.59 -2.28 2.33
C GLY A 694 10.85 -3.63 2.98
N ASN A 695 10.64 -4.72 2.23
CA ASN A 695 10.84 -6.09 2.71
C ASN A 695 12.22 -6.28 3.33
N LEU A 696 12.23 -6.60 4.63
CA LEU A 696 13.36 -7.26 5.25
C LEU A 696 13.51 -8.64 4.60
N LEU A 697 14.68 -8.93 4.04
CA LEU A 697 14.93 -10.16 3.27
C LEU A 697 15.19 -11.37 4.19
N ILE A 698 14.18 -11.76 4.96
CA ILE A 698 14.18 -12.97 5.78
C ILE A 698 13.61 -14.14 4.96
N SER A 699 14.27 -15.30 5.01
CA SER A 699 13.86 -16.50 4.28
C SER A 699 12.65 -17.19 4.91
N GLU A 700 11.94 -18.04 4.15
CA GLU A 700 10.82 -18.84 4.68
C GLU A 700 11.25 -19.72 5.87
N HIS A 701 12.47 -20.27 5.83
CA HIS A 701 13.01 -21.06 6.94
C HIS A 701 13.32 -20.21 8.17
N GLN A 702 13.88 -19.02 7.98
CA GLN A 702 14.17 -18.08 9.07
C GLN A 702 12.88 -17.56 9.72
N MET A 703 11.87 -17.26 8.90
CA MET A 703 10.53 -16.89 9.36
C MET A 703 9.88 -18.02 10.18
N ASN A 704 10.03 -19.28 9.75
CA ASN A 704 9.58 -20.44 10.52
C ASN A 704 10.36 -20.65 11.82
N ILE A 705 11.67 -20.37 11.85
CA ILE A 705 12.48 -20.38 13.07
C ILE A 705 11.96 -19.34 14.08
N VAL A 706 11.72 -18.10 13.65
CA VAL A 706 11.16 -17.04 14.50
C VAL A 706 9.76 -17.42 15.00
N ASN A 707 8.88 -17.92 14.13
CA ASN A 707 7.55 -18.39 14.53
C ASN A 707 7.58 -19.53 15.54
N LEU A 708 8.54 -20.48 15.41
CA LEU A 708 8.71 -21.55 16.38
C LEU A 708 9.22 -21.03 17.74
N LEU A 709 10.18 -20.10 17.75
CA LEU A 709 10.64 -19.45 18.99
C LEU A 709 9.49 -18.72 19.69
N LEU A 710 8.70 -17.94 18.95
CA LEU A 710 7.52 -17.23 19.47
C LEU A 710 6.43 -18.16 20.02
N ALA A 711 6.36 -19.40 19.53
CA ALA A 711 5.38 -20.41 19.96
C ALA A 711 5.93 -21.38 21.04
N GLY A 712 7.19 -21.24 21.46
CA GLY A 712 7.85 -22.21 22.35
C GLY A 712 8.07 -23.58 21.72
N GLY A 713 8.18 -23.64 20.39
CA GLY A 713 8.37 -24.86 19.60
C GLY A 713 9.84 -25.29 19.49
N ASN A 714 10.06 -26.56 19.12
CA ASN A 714 11.40 -27.14 19.02
C ASN A 714 12.11 -26.73 17.71
N VAL A 715 12.85 -25.62 17.76
CA VAL A 715 13.63 -25.08 16.63
C VAL A 715 14.75 -26.04 16.20
N ILE A 716 15.36 -26.75 17.13
CA ILE A 716 16.48 -27.68 16.87
C ILE A 716 15.99 -28.86 16.00
N GLU A 717 14.82 -29.40 16.33
CA GLU A 717 14.17 -30.47 15.55
C GLU A 717 13.69 -29.98 14.18
N TYR A 718 13.19 -28.75 14.08
CA TYR A 718 12.86 -28.13 12.78
C TYR A 718 14.10 -27.94 11.90
N ALA A 719 15.19 -27.39 12.44
CA ALA A 719 16.44 -27.19 11.72
C ALA A 719 17.04 -28.52 11.24
N ALA A 720 17.06 -29.54 12.10
CA ALA A 720 17.51 -30.89 11.76
C ALA A 720 16.65 -31.53 10.64
N SER A 721 15.32 -31.38 10.72
CA SER A 721 14.37 -31.94 9.76
C SER A 721 14.40 -31.26 8.39
N ASN A 722 14.84 -30.00 8.33
CA ASN A 722 14.98 -29.21 7.09
C ASN A 722 16.43 -29.07 6.61
N HIS A 723 17.38 -29.77 7.26
CA HIS A 723 18.83 -29.72 6.96
C HIS A 723 19.47 -28.32 7.03
N LEU A 724 19.00 -27.48 7.95
CA LEU A 724 19.51 -26.12 8.18
C LEU A 724 20.64 -26.13 9.22
N MET A 725 21.65 -25.26 9.05
CA MET A 725 22.64 -25.04 10.11
C MET A 725 22.18 -23.89 11.00
N LEU A 726 21.58 -24.24 12.13
CA LEU A 726 20.85 -23.33 13.04
C LEU A 726 21.64 -22.05 13.40
N ALA A 727 22.95 -22.16 13.65
CA ALA A 727 23.81 -21.00 13.92
C ALA A 727 23.79 -19.95 12.80
N ILE A 728 23.91 -20.36 11.52
CA ILE A 728 23.89 -19.43 10.37
C ILE A 728 22.52 -18.78 10.21
N GLU A 729 21.44 -19.54 10.42
CA GLU A 729 20.10 -18.97 10.31
C GLU A 729 19.82 -17.95 11.42
N ILE A 730 20.30 -18.20 12.65
CA ILE A 730 20.20 -17.25 13.76
C ILE A 730 21.05 -16.01 13.50
N ASP A 731 22.30 -16.17 13.05
CA ASP A 731 23.17 -15.04 12.70
C ASP A 731 22.53 -14.21 11.58
N ALA A 732 21.94 -14.83 10.55
CA ALA A 732 21.24 -14.13 9.47
C ALA A 732 19.95 -13.44 9.92
N ILE A 733 19.18 -14.03 10.84
CA ILE A 733 18.01 -13.39 11.47
C ILE A 733 18.44 -12.19 12.30
N ASN A 734 19.49 -12.35 13.11
CA ASN A 734 20.07 -11.27 13.92
C ASN A 734 20.57 -10.14 13.01
N GLU A 735 21.43 -10.40 12.01
CA GLU A 735 21.90 -9.39 11.05
C GLU A 735 20.75 -8.66 10.36
N ALA A 736 19.73 -9.39 9.87
CA ALA A 736 18.58 -8.78 9.22
C ALA A 736 17.80 -7.85 10.16
N LEU A 737 17.52 -8.29 11.39
CA LEU A 737 16.77 -7.49 12.36
C LEU A 737 17.61 -6.39 13.02
N TYR A 738 18.94 -6.49 13.03
CA TYR A 738 19.86 -5.50 13.60
C TYR A 738 19.75 -4.12 12.91
N ASP A 739 19.53 -4.08 11.59
CA ASP A 739 19.36 -2.83 10.82
C ASP A 739 18.06 -2.06 11.15
N GLU A 740 17.10 -2.73 11.81
CA GLU A 740 15.80 -2.17 12.19
C GLU A 740 15.64 -1.99 13.72
N ILE A 741 16.10 -2.95 14.53
CA ILE A 741 16.03 -2.92 16.01
C ILE A 741 17.28 -2.30 16.63
N GLY A 742 18.48 -2.58 16.10
CA GLY A 742 19.76 -2.08 16.61
C GLY A 742 20.34 -2.85 17.81
N ASP A 743 19.89 -4.10 18.02
CA ASP A 743 20.41 -5.03 19.03
C ASP A 743 20.20 -6.49 18.59
N THR A 744 20.84 -7.44 19.27
CA THR A 744 20.66 -8.88 19.09
C THR A 744 19.26 -9.31 19.55
N VAL A 745 18.54 -10.05 18.71
CA VAL A 745 17.14 -10.45 18.97
C VAL A 745 16.97 -11.91 19.41
N ILE A 746 17.90 -12.77 18.98
CA ILE A 746 17.99 -14.17 19.40
C ILE A 746 19.36 -14.37 20.05
N GLU A 747 19.36 -14.72 21.33
CA GLU A 747 20.57 -15.20 22.01
C GLU A 747 20.78 -16.68 21.65
N PHE A 748 22.02 -17.05 21.32
CA PHE A 748 22.39 -18.42 20.99
C PHE A 748 23.83 -18.70 21.46
N ASP A 749 23.96 -19.57 22.45
CA ASP A 749 25.24 -19.98 23.05
C ASP A 749 25.88 -21.21 22.36
N GLY A 750 25.12 -21.85 21.47
CA GLY A 750 25.49 -23.08 20.77
C GLY A 750 24.54 -24.25 21.02
N ASP A 751 23.83 -24.26 22.15
CA ASP A 751 22.92 -25.35 22.53
C ASP A 751 21.43 -24.97 22.37
N THR A 752 21.02 -23.77 22.80
CA THR A 752 19.59 -23.36 22.75
C THR A 752 19.40 -21.92 22.27
N PRO A 753 18.62 -21.67 21.20
CA PRO A 753 18.22 -20.32 20.82
C PRO A 753 17.05 -19.82 21.66
N GLU A 754 17.17 -18.63 22.22
CA GLU A 754 16.10 -17.95 22.98
C GLU A 754 15.87 -16.54 22.43
N LEU A 755 14.59 -16.14 22.31
CA LEU A 755 14.22 -14.77 21.95
C LEU A 755 14.40 -13.86 23.17
N VAL A 756 15.06 -12.73 22.98
CA VAL A 756 15.14 -11.68 24.01
C VAL A 756 13.73 -11.10 24.21
N GLU A 757 13.17 -11.23 25.42
CA GLU A 757 11.77 -10.87 25.71
C GLU A 757 11.44 -9.41 25.34
N ASP A 758 12.36 -8.47 25.57
CA ASP A 758 12.23 -7.03 25.26
C ASP A 758 11.93 -6.76 23.76
N TYR A 759 12.28 -7.68 22.85
CA TYR A 759 12.15 -7.54 21.39
C TYR A 759 11.02 -8.34 20.74
N ILE A 760 10.36 -9.25 21.47
CA ILE A 760 9.30 -10.13 20.93
C ILE A 760 8.19 -9.34 20.20
N TYR A 761 7.79 -8.18 20.76
CA TYR A 761 6.78 -7.31 20.14
C TYR A 761 7.28 -6.66 18.84
N ASP A 762 8.53 -6.19 18.83
CA ASP A 762 9.09 -5.44 17.69
C ASP A 762 9.33 -6.39 16.52
N ILE A 763 9.81 -7.60 16.79
CA ILE A 763 10.00 -8.67 15.81
C ILE A 763 8.67 -9.04 15.14
N LYS A 764 7.59 -9.17 15.94
CA LYS A 764 6.24 -9.41 15.40
C LYS A 764 5.78 -8.30 14.46
N GLN A 765 5.98 -7.04 14.84
CA GLN A 765 5.61 -5.87 14.01
C GLN A 765 6.43 -5.80 12.71
N ILE A 766 7.76 -5.96 12.79
CA ILE A 766 8.67 -5.86 11.64
C ILE A 766 8.43 -6.99 10.63
N LEU A 767 8.09 -8.20 11.10
CA LEU A 767 7.86 -9.37 10.24
C LEU A 767 6.38 -9.60 9.88
N GLY A 768 5.45 -8.79 10.39
CA GLY A 768 4.02 -8.95 10.14
C GLY A 768 3.38 -10.20 10.77
N ILE A 769 3.98 -10.72 11.85
CA ILE A 769 3.51 -11.91 12.58
C ILE A 769 2.42 -11.45 13.57
N ARG A 770 1.20 -11.98 13.43
CA ARG A 770 0.08 -11.75 14.35
C ARG A 770 0.25 -12.63 15.62
#